data_AF-A0A956M0V0-F1
#
_entry.id   AF-A0A956M0V0-F1
#
_cell.length_a   1.000
_cell.length_b   1.000
_cell.length_c   1.000
_cell.angle_alpha   90.00
_cell.angle_beta   90.00
_cell.angle_gamma   90.00
#
_symmetry.space_group_name_H-M   'P 1'
#
loop_
_entity.id
_entity.type
_entity.pdbx_description
1 polymer ?
#
loop_
_entity_poly.entity_id
_entity_poly.type
_entity_poly.pdbx_seq_one_letter_code
_entity_poly.pdbx_strand_id
1 'polypeptide(L)'
;MRTTIPVPGCRHEDPSCRPRHVRSRIGIAARYAISVAFVMMSLVSIKGPMSVGPAGASNGTTAHSSADDATGGRMNEREDAAALVGLWSARRDFGPARRGVLRVCVQDGQARATIADAEVTFAWPAAAPDEATRSGESIDAGSTELRFDLPDEQGGFRGRLLANGRIEGHWIQPATVASTVRYATPVTLEPVAPRTLDPGAGADRAWRPAASDTEASSAIPTDANGCWEGVVRPLDDRITFYLSLVRDADGVVRGFFRNPEANFGRWFSFDRVERTGSQVRFLAGVEEVLTGELDADSRALTIDIPDLGGEYRLQRVDGHESDFYPRPGPQGPYVYRPPAATDDGWPVASLADVDMDVATMEQLVQLILDEPMVAIDSPEIHALLVARHGKLVLEEYFHGSNRDEIHDTRSASKSITSVLVGAAIQDGAPLALSTAVVPFLRESMAPDRVAMDRVAPDQPVTDRVAPDRTDANDTDDARKSKITLQDLLTMSSGLACDDGDSDSPGNEDAMQNQTEQPDWARYTLDLPMVHAPGEHAAYCSGGANLAGAVASAATGRWLPDLYREELAERLGLGRYAMNLTPAGEGYGGGGLRLTGRDFLRIGQLLLQDGRWDDRTILDASFVSESISPLVRLRDQGYGYLWWTIDYPDRGGTVRGFYAGGNGGQYLIGIPELDLLVVSFGGNYNQAVLHRPKLEYVPSYIVRAIELGASGDDSDR
;
A
#
# COMPACT_ATOMS: atom_id res chain seq x y z
N MET A 1 6.86 31.62 20.93
CA MET A 1 7.76 31.98 22.07
C MET A 1 8.95 31.04 22.05
N ARG A 2 10.18 31.55 22.18
CA ARG A 2 11.40 30.70 22.22
C ARG A 2 11.64 30.25 23.66
N THR A 3 11.68 28.95 23.91
CA THR A 3 12.08 28.38 25.19
C THR A 3 13.41 27.66 24.98
N THR A 4 14.47 28.19 25.59
CA THR A 4 15.83 27.60 25.59
C THR A 4 15.94 26.70 26.82
N ILE A 5 16.23 25.41 26.64
CA ILE A 5 16.53 24.49 27.75
C ILE A 5 18.06 24.48 27.95
N PRO A 6 18.60 24.74 29.16
CA PRO A 6 20.03 24.73 29.40
C PRO A 6 20.58 23.30 29.60
N VAL A 7 21.77 23.05 29.05
CA VAL A 7 22.57 21.83 29.32
C VAL A 7 23.23 22.00 30.70
N PRO A 8 23.04 21.07 31.67
CA PRO A 8 23.70 21.17 32.97
C PRO A 8 25.21 20.90 32.85
N GLY A 9 26.07 21.86 33.22
CA GLY A 9 27.50 21.59 33.46
C GLY A 9 28.53 22.59 32.91
N CYS A 10 28.16 23.57 32.09
CA CYS A 10 29.16 24.47 31.48
C CYS A 10 29.39 25.76 32.28
N ARG A 11 30.66 26.08 32.59
CA ARG A 11 31.10 27.38 33.15
C ARG A 11 31.61 28.29 32.03
N HIS A 12 31.51 29.60 32.27
CA HIS A 12 31.24 30.65 31.28
C HIS A 12 32.33 31.06 30.27
N GLU A 13 33.43 30.32 30.08
CA GLU A 13 34.57 30.81 29.26
C GLU A 13 35.22 29.74 28.35
N ASP A 14 34.43 28.90 27.67
CA ASP A 14 34.93 28.02 26.60
C ASP A 14 34.41 28.44 25.20
N PRO A 15 35.29 28.82 24.25
CA PRO A 15 34.93 29.18 22.87
C PRO A 15 34.33 28.05 22.03
N SER A 16 34.40 26.78 22.48
CA SER A 16 33.86 25.62 21.78
C SER A 16 32.34 25.43 21.93
N CYS A 17 31.69 26.16 22.85
CA CYS A 17 30.26 26.06 23.16
C CYS A 17 29.38 27.12 22.46
N ARG A 18 29.62 27.45 21.17
CA ARG A 18 28.71 28.31 20.40
C ARG A 18 27.56 27.48 19.79
N PRO A 19 26.28 27.89 19.95
CA PRO A 19 25.19 27.24 19.23
C PRO A 19 25.36 27.50 17.72
N ARG A 20 25.58 26.43 16.95
CA ARG A 20 25.48 26.49 15.49
C ARG A 20 24.00 26.61 15.12
N HIS A 21 23.63 27.72 14.49
CA HIS A 21 22.32 27.84 13.85
C HIS A 21 22.30 26.96 12.60
N VAL A 22 21.81 25.73 12.74
CA VAL A 22 21.39 24.92 11.60
C VAL A 22 19.97 25.38 11.25
N ARG A 23 19.82 26.04 10.10
CA ARG A 23 18.52 26.08 9.41
C ARG A 23 18.27 24.67 8.89
N SER A 24 17.57 23.83 9.65
CA SER A 24 17.03 22.60 9.06
C SER A 24 15.86 23.00 8.17
N ARG A 25 16.02 22.80 6.87
CA ARG A 25 14.87 22.51 6.02
C ARG A 25 14.45 21.10 6.41
N ILE A 26 13.47 20.99 7.29
CA ILE A 26 12.88 19.71 7.66
C ILE A 26 12.08 19.27 6.43
N GLY A 27 12.65 18.34 5.66
CA GLY A 27 11.96 17.68 4.54
C GLY A 27 10.83 16.79 5.06
N ILE A 28 9.84 16.52 4.20
CA ILE A 28 8.60 15.81 4.56
C ILE A 28 8.83 14.38 5.08
N ALA A 29 9.94 13.73 4.74
CA ALA A 29 10.34 12.45 5.36
C ALA A 29 10.37 12.54 6.90
N ALA A 30 10.74 13.69 7.46
CA ALA A 30 10.72 13.94 8.91
C ALA A 30 9.35 14.40 9.45
N ARG A 31 8.41 14.84 8.59
CA ARG A 31 7.00 15.14 8.97
C ARG A 31 6.12 13.89 8.97
N TYR A 32 6.51 12.86 8.22
CA TYR A 32 5.96 11.51 8.29
C TYR A 32 6.05 10.96 9.73
N ALA A 33 7.22 11.12 10.36
CA ALA A 33 7.50 10.70 11.74
C ALA A 33 6.72 11.46 12.85
N ILE A 34 6.32 12.72 12.63
CA ILE A 34 5.71 13.56 13.68
C ILE A 34 4.20 13.32 13.82
N SER A 35 3.52 12.82 12.77
CA SER A 35 2.06 12.69 12.76
C SER A 35 1.53 11.48 13.55
N VAL A 36 2.37 10.48 13.85
CA VAL A 36 2.00 9.31 14.65
C VAL A 36 1.95 9.64 16.15
N ALA A 37 2.75 10.59 16.62
CA ALA A 37 2.84 10.94 18.04
C ALA A 37 1.60 11.65 18.62
N PHE A 38 0.83 12.38 17.79
CA PHE A 38 -0.28 13.21 18.29
C PHE A 38 -1.65 12.51 18.38
N VAL A 39 -1.84 11.39 17.67
CA VAL A 39 -3.09 10.60 17.75
C VAL A 39 -3.10 9.68 18.99
N MET A 40 -1.93 9.40 19.57
CA MET A 40 -1.75 8.44 20.67
C MET A 40 -2.18 8.93 22.07
N MET A 41 -2.61 10.19 22.24
CA MET A 41 -2.88 10.76 23.58
C MET A 41 -4.34 11.16 23.87
N SER A 42 -5.27 10.96 22.94
CA SER A 42 -6.69 11.36 23.13
C SER A 42 -7.64 10.17 23.25
N LEU A 43 -7.45 9.35 24.29
CA LEU A 43 -8.44 8.36 24.75
C LEU A 43 -8.51 8.38 26.28
N VAL A 44 -9.00 9.48 26.86
CA VAL A 44 -9.41 9.53 28.28
C VAL A 44 -10.64 10.43 28.45
N SER A 45 -11.77 9.79 28.79
CA SER A 45 -12.96 10.30 29.52
C SER A 45 -13.63 11.61 29.07
N ILE A 46 -14.85 11.48 28.52
CA ILE A 46 -15.89 12.52 28.65
C ILE A 46 -17.16 11.86 29.20
N LYS A 47 -17.45 12.12 30.48
CA LYS A 47 -18.77 11.94 31.11
C LYS A 47 -19.35 13.30 31.46
N GLY A 48 -20.55 13.58 30.94
CA GLY A 48 -21.58 14.38 31.62
C GLY A 48 -21.75 15.84 31.18
N PRO A 49 -22.99 16.35 31.03
CA PRO A 49 -23.30 17.60 30.33
C PRO A 49 -23.46 18.79 31.28
N MET A 50 -23.22 20.02 30.80
CA MET A 50 -23.69 21.24 31.48
C MET A 50 -24.29 22.26 30.50
N SER A 51 -25.63 22.31 30.53
CA SER A 51 -26.51 23.49 30.68
C SER A 51 -26.12 24.83 30.05
N VAL A 52 -26.95 25.24 29.10
CA VAL A 52 -27.09 26.60 28.54
C VAL A 52 -27.98 27.48 29.43
N GLY A 53 -27.65 28.78 29.55
CA GLY A 53 -28.56 29.81 30.07
C GLY A 53 -28.02 31.25 29.83
N PRO A 54 -28.88 32.29 29.67
CA PRO A 54 -28.66 33.32 28.65
C PRO A 54 -28.45 34.77 29.16
N ALA A 55 -27.97 35.60 28.22
CA ALA A 55 -28.23 37.03 27.97
C ALA A 55 -28.17 38.07 29.12
N GLY A 56 -27.39 39.13 28.89
CA GLY A 56 -27.50 40.41 29.58
C GLY A 56 -26.96 41.55 28.73
N ALA A 57 -27.85 42.47 28.33
CA ALA A 57 -27.56 43.66 27.54
C ALA A 57 -27.23 44.89 28.43
N SER A 58 -26.47 45.84 27.87
CA SER A 58 -26.72 47.29 27.84
C SER A 58 -25.55 48.23 28.22
N ASN A 59 -25.50 49.32 27.44
CA ASN A 59 -24.88 50.64 27.61
C ASN A 59 -23.34 50.70 27.48
N GLY A 60 -22.72 51.54 26.64
CA GLY A 60 -23.19 52.72 25.90
C GLY A 60 -22.44 53.95 26.37
N THR A 61 -21.26 54.23 25.81
CA THR A 61 -20.66 55.58 25.88
C THR A 61 -19.76 55.84 24.67
N THR A 62 -20.10 56.91 23.95
CA THR A 62 -19.36 57.54 22.86
C THR A 62 -18.06 58.19 23.35
N ALA A 63 -16.95 57.98 22.63
CA ALA A 63 -15.84 58.93 22.56
C ALA A 63 -15.22 58.88 21.15
N HIS A 64 -15.30 60.00 20.43
CA HIS A 64 -14.51 60.26 19.25
C HIS A 64 -13.04 60.48 19.64
N SER A 65 -12.13 59.75 19.01
CA SER A 65 -10.82 60.29 18.65
C SER A 65 -10.27 59.52 17.46
N SER A 66 -10.02 60.27 16.40
CA SER A 66 -9.29 59.91 15.20
C SER A 66 -7.97 59.21 15.52
N ALA A 67 -7.82 57.99 15.03
CA ALA A 67 -6.55 57.39 14.69
C ALA A 67 -6.79 56.58 13.41
N ASP A 68 -6.37 57.15 12.28
CA ASP A 68 -6.19 56.41 11.03
C ASP A 68 -5.16 55.31 11.32
N ASP A 69 -5.63 54.08 11.48
CA ASP A 69 -4.77 52.91 11.71
C ASP A 69 -5.12 51.80 10.71
N ALA A 70 -4.06 51.31 10.08
CA ALA A 70 -3.96 50.37 8.96
C ALA A 70 -4.85 49.10 9.04
N THR A 71 -6.17 49.25 8.87
CA THR A 71 -7.15 48.14 8.90
C THR A 71 -7.90 47.95 7.58
N GLY A 72 -7.79 48.89 6.63
CA GLY A 72 -8.46 48.82 5.33
C GLY A 72 -7.99 47.70 4.39
N GLY A 73 -6.76 47.18 4.57
CA GLY A 73 -6.24 46.07 3.75
C GLY A 73 -6.86 44.71 4.10
N ARG A 74 -7.05 44.43 5.40
CA ARG A 74 -7.52 43.12 5.88
C ARG A 74 -9.01 42.83 5.63
N MET A 75 -9.86 43.85 5.50
CA MET A 75 -11.27 43.64 5.14
C MET A 75 -11.41 43.26 3.66
N ASN A 76 -10.64 43.90 2.78
CA ASN A 76 -10.65 43.63 1.34
C ASN A 76 -10.15 42.20 1.02
N GLU A 77 -9.10 41.75 1.71
CA GLU A 77 -8.54 40.41 1.53
C GLU A 77 -9.50 39.27 1.92
N ARG A 78 -10.35 39.52 2.94
CA ARG A 78 -11.35 38.56 3.41
C ARG A 78 -12.57 38.48 2.48
N GLU A 79 -13.01 39.61 1.94
CA GLU A 79 -14.08 39.63 0.93
C GLU A 79 -13.61 39.03 -0.40
N ASP A 80 -12.35 39.26 -0.79
CA ASP A 80 -11.78 38.71 -2.03
C ASP A 80 -11.57 37.18 -1.98
N ALA A 81 -11.26 36.63 -0.80
CA ALA A 81 -11.15 35.18 -0.61
C ALA A 81 -12.48 34.46 -0.73
N ALA A 82 -13.62 35.13 -0.47
CA ALA A 82 -14.95 34.52 -0.60
C ALA A 82 -15.23 34.04 -2.03
N ALA A 83 -14.58 34.64 -3.03
CA ALA A 83 -14.66 34.17 -4.41
C ALA A 83 -14.07 32.76 -4.56
N LEU A 84 -13.17 32.29 -3.70
CA LEU A 84 -12.53 30.98 -3.78
C LEU A 84 -13.38 29.83 -3.20
N VAL A 85 -14.48 30.13 -2.51
CA VAL A 85 -15.38 29.13 -1.91
C VAL A 85 -15.85 28.13 -2.98
N GLY A 86 -15.91 26.86 -2.60
CA GLY A 86 -16.27 25.74 -3.46
C GLY A 86 -15.24 24.61 -3.45
N LEU A 87 -15.49 23.62 -4.29
CA LEU A 87 -14.61 22.47 -4.49
C LEU A 87 -13.72 22.71 -5.71
N TRP A 88 -12.46 22.34 -5.56
CA TRP A 88 -11.44 22.43 -6.59
C TRP A 88 -10.74 21.08 -6.74
N SER A 89 -10.31 20.74 -7.94
CA SER A 89 -9.57 19.50 -8.20
C SER A 89 -8.39 19.70 -9.14
N ALA A 90 -7.28 19.01 -8.87
CA ALA A 90 -6.21 18.77 -9.83
C ALA A 90 -5.87 17.29 -9.83
N ARG A 91 -5.67 16.74 -11.03
CA ARG A 91 -5.08 15.42 -11.21
C ARG A 91 -3.78 15.60 -11.98
N ARG A 92 -2.72 14.97 -11.49
CA ARG A 92 -1.46 14.87 -12.21
C ARG A 92 -1.00 13.44 -12.26
N ASP A 93 -0.75 12.97 -13.47
CA ASP A 93 -0.14 11.67 -13.71
C ASP A 93 1.37 11.90 -13.89
N PHE A 94 2.19 11.21 -13.11
CA PHE A 94 3.66 11.28 -13.16
C PHE A 94 4.27 10.29 -14.16
N GLY A 95 3.39 9.54 -14.82
CA GLY A 95 3.65 8.84 -16.04
C GLY A 95 2.61 7.74 -16.23
N PRO A 96 2.41 7.27 -17.45
CA PRO A 96 2.65 5.87 -17.67
C PRO A 96 4.16 5.59 -17.47
N ALA A 97 4.52 4.73 -16.52
CA ALA A 97 5.66 3.85 -16.79
C ALA A 97 5.36 3.06 -18.08
N ARG A 98 6.39 2.59 -18.78
CA ARG A 98 6.22 1.92 -20.09
C ARG A 98 5.10 0.88 -20.02
N ARG A 99 4.10 1.03 -20.90
CA ARG A 99 2.87 0.22 -20.93
C ARG A 99 2.57 -0.26 -22.34
N GLY A 100 1.74 -1.29 -22.44
CA GLY A 100 1.34 -1.87 -23.72
C GLY A 100 2.09 -3.15 -24.02
N VAL A 101 2.22 -3.49 -25.30
CA VAL A 101 2.83 -4.75 -25.71
C VAL A 101 4.34 -4.69 -25.50
N LEU A 102 4.85 -5.53 -24.60
CA LEU A 102 6.25 -5.90 -24.53
C LEU A 102 6.47 -7.05 -25.50
N ARG A 103 7.37 -6.86 -26.46
CA ARG A 103 7.82 -7.89 -27.38
C ARG A 103 9.27 -8.24 -27.11
N VAL A 104 9.59 -9.51 -26.98
CA VAL A 104 10.98 -10.02 -26.88
C VAL A 104 11.22 -10.94 -28.06
N CYS A 105 12.21 -10.64 -28.90
CA CYS A 105 12.58 -11.48 -30.04
C CYS A 105 14.04 -11.90 -29.96
N VAL A 106 14.32 -13.18 -30.17
CA VAL A 106 15.65 -13.77 -30.17
C VAL A 106 16.04 -14.12 -31.59
N GLN A 107 17.24 -13.70 -31.99
CA GLN A 107 17.88 -14.08 -33.24
C GLN A 107 19.37 -14.29 -33.01
N ASP A 108 19.87 -15.48 -33.37
CA ASP A 108 21.31 -15.82 -33.33
C ASP A 108 21.96 -15.57 -31.95
N GLY A 109 21.24 -15.93 -30.87
CA GLY A 109 21.70 -15.74 -29.49
C GLY A 109 21.68 -14.29 -28.98
N GLN A 110 21.12 -13.36 -29.74
CA GLN A 110 20.85 -11.99 -29.32
C GLN A 110 19.35 -11.78 -29.19
N ALA A 111 18.94 -11.16 -28.09
CA ALA A 111 17.57 -10.82 -27.80
C ALA A 111 17.34 -9.32 -27.95
N ARG A 112 16.20 -8.95 -28.50
CA ARG A 112 15.71 -7.58 -28.61
C ARG A 112 14.37 -7.47 -27.90
N ALA A 113 14.30 -6.63 -26.88
CA ALA A 113 13.05 -6.29 -26.20
C ALA A 113 12.56 -4.91 -26.63
N THR A 114 11.28 -4.79 -27.00
CA THR A 114 10.64 -3.52 -27.35
C THR A 114 9.35 -3.31 -26.59
N ILE A 115 9.11 -2.09 -26.13
CA ILE A 115 7.85 -1.67 -25.51
C ILE A 115 7.62 -0.18 -25.78
N ALA A 116 6.46 0.16 -26.32
CA ALA A 116 6.19 1.49 -26.85
C ALA A 116 7.30 1.94 -27.83
N ASP A 117 7.96 3.04 -27.55
CA ASP A 117 9.10 3.62 -28.30
C ASP A 117 10.49 3.20 -27.75
N ALA A 118 10.54 2.39 -26.68
CA ALA A 118 11.79 1.93 -26.08
C ALA A 118 12.24 0.57 -26.65
N GLU A 119 13.55 0.40 -26.80
CA GLU A 119 14.19 -0.83 -27.27
C GLU A 119 15.49 -1.08 -26.48
N VAL A 120 15.76 -2.35 -26.17
CA VAL A 120 17.06 -2.80 -25.66
C VAL A 120 17.45 -4.11 -26.34
N THR A 121 18.75 -4.28 -26.62
CA THR A 121 19.33 -5.53 -27.13
C THR A 121 20.30 -6.09 -26.10
N PHE A 122 20.25 -7.39 -25.86
CA PHE A 122 21.09 -8.09 -24.88
C PHE A 122 21.35 -9.53 -25.32
N ALA A 123 22.36 -10.19 -24.73
CA ALA A 123 22.63 -11.59 -25.03
C ALA A 123 21.53 -12.49 -24.47
N TRP A 124 21.03 -13.43 -25.27
CA TRP A 124 20.06 -14.40 -24.78
C TRP A 124 20.73 -15.33 -23.75
N PRO A 125 20.16 -15.49 -22.55
CA PRO A 125 20.77 -16.30 -21.50
C PRO A 125 20.75 -17.78 -21.88
N ALA A 126 21.82 -18.49 -21.53
CA ALA A 126 21.86 -19.93 -21.65
C ALA A 126 20.84 -20.57 -20.68
N ALA A 127 20.23 -21.68 -21.10
CA ALA A 127 19.39 -22.48 -20.21
C ALA A 127 20.20 -22.96 -18.99
N ALA A 128 19.53 -23.04 -17.84
CA ALA A 128 20.12 -23.62 -16.64
C ALA A 128 20.51 -25.09 -16.94
N PRO A 129 21.74 -25.52 -16.60
CA PRO A 129 22.15 -26.91 -16.76
C PRO A 129 21.17 -27.89 -16.11
N ASP A 130 21.05 -29.11 -16.65
CA ASP A 130 20.16 -30.14 -16.09
C ASP A 130 20.49 -30.52 -14.61
N GLU A 131 21.73 -30.26 -14.18
CA GLU A 131 22.22 -30.46 -12.80
C GLU A 131 22.32 -29.14 -12.00
N ALA A 132 21.83 -28.02 -12.53
CA ALA A 132 21.94 -26.72 -11.88
C ALA A 132 20.87 -26.53 -10.79
N THR A 133 21.09 -27.16 -9.65
CA THR A 133 20.86 -26.46 -8.39
C THR A 133 21.89 -25.33 -8.29
N ARG A 134 21.63 -24.19 -8.93
CA ARG A 134 22.33 -22.95 -8.56
C ARG A 134 21.95 -22.68 -7.10
N SER A 135 22.95 -22.51 -6.26
CA SER A 135 22.91 -22.02 -4.88
C SER A 135 21.54 -21.53 -4.39
N GLY A 136 20.69 -22.46 -3.96
CA GLY A 136 19.41 -22.17 -3.32
C GLY A 136 18.22 -22.00 -4.27
N GLU A 137 18.41 -21.67 -5.55
CA GLU A 137 17.31 -21.49 -6.49
C GLU A 137 16.77 -22.84 -6.97
N SER A 138 15.49 -23.12 -6.69
CA SER A 138 14.73 -24.14 -7.42
C SER A 138 14.48 -23.63 -8.85
N ILE A 139 15.51 -23.66 -9.69
CA ILE A 139 15.35 -23.46 -11.12
C ILE A 139 14.88 -24.80 -11.69
N ASP A 140 13.72 -24.82 -12.36
CA ASP A 140 13.33 -25.96 -13.17
C ASP A 140 14.47 -26.24 -14.17
N ALA A 141 15.06 -27.42 -14.08
CA ALA A 141 16.14 -27.87 -14.96
C ALA A 141 15.77 -27.58 -16.43
N GLY A 142 16.65 -26.89 -17.16
CA GLY A 142 16.43 -26.49 -18.55
C GLY A 142 15.66 -25.18 -18.76
N SER A 143 15.26 -24.45 -17.71
CA SER A 143 14.63 -23.12 -17.86
C SER A 143 15.65 -22.01 -18.10
N THR A 144 15.22 -20.94 -18.79
CA THR A 144 16.04 -19.76 -19.11
C THR A 144 15.51 -18.54 -18.35
N GLU A 145 16.31 -17.99 -17.43
CA GLU A 145 15.97 -16.73 -16.74
C GLU A 145 16.32 -15.52 -17.62
N LEU A 146 15.33 -14.69 -17.86
CA LEU A 146 15.41 -13.50 -18.68
C LEU A 146 15.43 -12.25 -17.80
N ARG A 147 16.44 -11.39 -17.98
CA ARG A 147 16.50 -10.09 -17.33
C ARG A 147 17.01 -9.02 -18.27
N PHE A 148 16.34 -7.87 -18.30
CA PHE A 148 16.85 -6.66 -18.94
C PHE A 148 16.28 -5.42 -18.27
N ASP A 149 17.05 -4.33 -18.32
CA ASP A 149 16.63 -2.99 -17.94
C ASP A 149 16.60 -2.12 -19.20
N LEU A 150 15.60 -1.27 -19.33
CA LEU A 150 15.57 -0.24 -20.37
C LEU A 150 16.53 0.89 -20.01
N PRO A 151 17.05 1.62 -21.01
CA PRO A 151 17.86 2.82 -20.78
C PRO A 151 17.14 3.87 -19.92
N ASP A 152 17.91 4.74 -19.27
CA ASP A 152 17.41 5.89 -18.50
C ASP A 152 16.36 5.55 -17.43
N GLU A 153 16.49 4.37 -16.80
CA GLU A 153 15.61 3.89 -15.72
C GLU A 153 14.12 3.82 -16.12
N GLN A 154 13.82 3.56 -17.39
CA GLN A 154 12.45 3.52 -17.91
C GLN A 154 11.66 2.25 -17.53
N GLY A 155 12.26 1.40 -16.69
CA GLY A 155 11.74 0.12 -16.23
C GLY A 155 12.53 -1.06 -16.77
N GLY A 156 12.15 -2.25 -16.33
CA GLY A 156 12.82 -3.48 -16.71
C GLY A 156 11.90 -4.69 -16.65
N PHE A 157 12.43 -5.84 -16.99
CA PHE A 157 11.71 -7.10 -16.93
C PHE A 157 12.59 -8.17 -16.30
N ARG A 158 11.98 -9.01 -15.47
CA ARG A 158 12.56 -10.25 -14.96
C ARG A 158 11.56 -11.37 -15.18
N GLY A 159 11.95 -12.49 -15.76
CA GLY A 159 11.05 -13.63 -15.94
C GLY A 159 11.78 -14.90 -16.34
N ARG A 160 11.01 -15.96 -16.60
CA ARG A 160 11.52 -17.29 -16.91
C ARG A 160 10.79 -17.86 -18.13
N LEU A 161 11.54 -18.39 -19.08
CA LEU A 161 11.00 -19.23 -20.14
C LEU A 161 10.65 -20.60 -19.55
N LEU A 162 9.37 -20.95 -19.62
CA LEU A 162 8.84 -22.20 -19.12
C LEU A 162 8.85 -23.29 -20.20
N ALA A 163 8.75 -24.55 -19.77
CA ALA A 163 8.69 -25.71 -20.67
C ALA A 163 7.49 -25.66 -21.66
N ASN A 164 6.43 -24.93 -21.33
CA ASN A 164 5.27 -24.71 -22.20
C ASN A 164 5.53 -23.66 -23.31
N GLY A 165 6.71 -23.04 -23.35
CA GLY A 165 7.12 -22.04 -24.33
C GLY A 165 6.69 -20.60 -24.00
N ARG A 166 6.02 -20.36 -22.87
CA ARG A 166 5.66 -19.03 -22.37
C ARG A 166 6.80 -18.43 -21.56
N ILE A 167 6.89 -17.11 -21.53
CA ILE A 167 7.75 -16.39 -20.58
C ILE A 167 6.86 -15.80 -19.50
N GLU A 168 7.06 -16.21 -18.26
CA GLU A 168 6.32 -15.68 -17.10
C GLU A 168 7.25 -14.90 -16.20
N GLY A 169 6.81 -13.74 -15.71
CA GLY A 169 7.64 -12.91 -14.87
C GLY A 169 6.96 -11.60 -14.51
N HIS A 170 7.77 -10.57 -14.31
CA HIS A 170 7.32 -9.28 -13.83
C HIS A 170 7.95 -8.14 -14.60
N TRP A 171 7.12 -7.15 -14.89
CA TRP A 171 7.59 -5.82 -15.24
C TRP A 171 7.99 -5.06 -13.97
N ILE A 172 9.19 -4.50 -13.99
CA ILE A 172 9.78 -3.70 -12.92
C ILE A 172 9.57 -2.23 -13.26
N GLN A 173 8.57 -1.64 -12.62
CA GLN A 173 8.30 -0.21 -12.71
C GLN A 173 9.30 0.57 -11.85
N PRO A 174 9.92 1.65 -12.39
CA PRO A 174 10.82 2.49 -11.62
C PRO A 174 10.08 3.25 -10.52
N ALA A 175 10.83 3.73 -9.53
CA ALA A 175 10.29 4.63 -8.52
C ALA A 175 9.90 5.96 -9.18
N THR A 176 8.83 6.55 -8.68
CA THR A 176 8.29 7.79 -9.20
C THR A 176 8.04 8.78 -8.06
N VAL A 177 7.65 10.01 -8.40
CA VAL A 177 7.34 11.03 -7.40
C VAL A 177 6.19 10.62 -6.49
N ALA A 178 5.13 10.00 -7.02
CA ALA A 178 3.98 9.67 -6.20
C ALA A 178 4.10 8.34 -5.46
N SER A 179 4.88 7.40 -6.00
CA SER A 179 5.01 6.06 -5.42
C SER A 179 6.28 5.86 -4.59
N THR A 180 7.35 6.64 -4.84
CA THR A 180 8.68 6.63 -4.19
C THR A 180 9.43 5.29 -4.15
N VAL A 181 8.84 4.21 -4.65
CA VAL A 181 9.39 2.85 -4.64
C VAL A 181 9.16 2.18 -6.00
N ARG A 182 9.98 1.17 -6.30
CA ARG A 182 9.80 0.33 -7.49
C ARG A 182 8.70 -0.70 -7.25
N TYR A 183 8.04 -1.14 -8.33
CA TYR A 183 7.03 -2.20 -8.25
C TYR A 183 7.29 -3.32 -9.25
N ALA A 184 7.09 -4.56 -8.82
CA ALA A 184 6.98 -5.73 -9.66
C ALA A 184 5.50 -6.01 -9.97
N THR A 185 5.14 -6.05 -11.25
CA THR A 185 3.78 -6.34 -11.74
C THR A 185 3.83 -7.55 -12.66
N PRO A 186 2.93 -8.53 -12.52
CA PRO A 186 3.00 -9.77 -13.29
C PRO A 186 2.77 -9.50 -14.78
N VAL A 187 3.55 -10.17 -15.62
CA VAL A 187 3.44 -10.14 -17.08
C VAL A 187 3.73 -11.52 -17.62
N THR A 188 2.85 -11.99 -18.50
CA THR A 188 3.06 -13.21 -19.27
C THR A 188 3.24 -12.88 -20.73
N LEU A 189 4.31 -13.38 -21.34
CA LEU A 189 4.60 -13.25 -22.76
C LEU A 189 4.31 -14.58 -23.46
N GLU A 190 3.38 -14.54 -24.40
CA GLU A 190 2.98 -15.68 -25.23
C GLU A 190 3.86 -15.75 -26.48
N PRO A 191 4.25 -16.95 -26.95
CA PRO A 191 5.00 -17.10 -28.19
C PRO A 191 4.19 -16.59 -29.39
N VAL A 192 4.85 -15.86 -30.29
CA VAL A 192 4.26 -15.33 -31.53
C VAL A 192 5.08 -15.75 -32.75
N ALA A 193 4.39 -16.04 -33.86
CA ALA A 193 5.05 -16.39 -35.11
C ALA A 193 5.94 -15.23 -35.61
N PRO A 194 7.16 -15.50 -36.11
CA PRO A 194 8.04 -14.46 -36.64
C PRO A 194 7.37 -13.77 -37.85
N ARG A 195 7.17 -12.46 -37.76
CA ARG A 195 6.69 -11.66 -38.91
C ARG A 195 7.90 -11.30 -39.79
N THR A 196 7.91 -11.71 -41.04
CA THR A 196 8.96 -11.34 -42.00
C THR A 196 8.86 -9.86 -42.38
N LEU A 197 9.98 -9.14 -42.26
CA LEU A 197 10.16 -7.82 -42.88
C LEU A 197 10.08 -7.97 -44.41
N ASP A 198 9.16 -7.25 -45.06
CA ASP A 198 9.15 -7.08 -46.51
C ASP A 198 10.13 -5.95 -46.88
N PRO A 199 11.31 -6.24 -47.47
CA PRO A 199 12.30 -5.22 -47.77
C PRO A 199 11.86 -4.27 -48.89
N GLY A 200 10.73 -4.54 -49.58
CA GLY A 200 10.21 -3.71 -50.66
C GLY A 200 9.09 -2.72 -50.26
N ALA A 201 8.59 -2.78 -49.03
CA ALA A 201 7.49 -1.94 -48.58
C ALA A 201 8.00 -0.69 -47.85
N GLY A 202 7.74 0.50 -48.41
CA GLY A 202 8.08 1.79 -47.79
C GLY A 202 7.55 1.91 -46.36
N ALA A 203 8.13 2.83 -45.57
CA ALA A 203 8.05 2.90 -44.10
C ALA A 203 6.65 2.70 -43.45
N ASP A 204 5.55 2.96 -44.15
CA ASP A 204 4.18 2.77 -43.66
C ASP A 204 3.55 1.39 -43.97
N ARG A 205 4.26 0.47 -44.64
CA ARG A 205 3.74 -0.87 -45.04
C ARG A 205 4.67 -2.04 -44.72
N ALA A 206 5.71 -1.84 -43.92
CA ALA A 206 6.75 -2.85 -43.61
C ALA A 206 6.29 -4.08 -42.81
N TRP A 207 5.00 -4.24 -42.52
CA TRP A 207 4.47 -5.27 -41.64
C TRP A 207 3.34 -6.06 -42.29
N ARG A 208 3.60 -7.31 -42.66
CA ARG A 208 2.59 -8.31 -43.03
C ARG A 208 2.75 -9.56 -42.16
N PRO A 209 1.64 -10.20 -41.71
CA PRO A 209 1.72 -11.52 -41.09
C PRO A 209 2.22 -12.54 -42.12
N ALA A 210 3.13 -13.42 -41.70
CA ALA A 210 3.52 -14.57 -42.51
C ALA A 210 2.29 -15.46 -42.74
N ALA A 211 2.15 -15.99 -43.97
CA ALA A 211 1.05 -16.87 -44.32
C ALA A 211 1.04 -18.10 -43.39
N SER A 212 -0.16 -18.44 -42.93
CA SER A 212 -0.44 -19.50 -41.98
C SER A 212 -0.05 -20.87 -42.53
N ASP A 213 0.93 -21.52 -41.91
CA ASP A 213 1.01 -22.98 -41.89
C ASP A 213 0.60 -23.46 -40.49
N THR A 214 -0.58 -24.05 -40.47
CA THR A 214 -1.15 -24.79 -39.36
C THR A 214 -0.35 -26.05 -39.12
N GLU A 215 0.52 -26.06 -38.10
CA GLU A 215 0.81 -27.21 -37.24
C GLU A 215 1.56 -26.74 -36.00
N ALA A 216 0.81 -26.50 -34.92
CA ALA A 216 1.36 -26.25 -33.59
C ALA A 216 1.88 -27.58 -33.02
N SER A 217 3.19 -27.80 -33.14
CA SER A 217 3.90 -28.92 -32.53
C SER A 217 4.83 -28.40 -31.43
N SER A 218 4.57 -28.91 -30.22
CA SER A 218 5.41 -29.08 -29.02
C SER A 218 6.86 -28.56 -29.05
N ALA A 219 7.19 -27.82 -27.97
CA ALA A 219 8.52 -27.42 -27.50
C ALA A 219 9.28 -26.45 -28.41
N ILE A 220 9.30 -25.16 -28.03
CA ILE A 220 10.25 -24.19 -28.57
C ILE A 220 11.63 -24.56 -27.98
N PRO A 221 12.62 -24.93 -28.80
CA PRO A 221 13.96 -25.25 -28.31
C PRO A 221 14.58 -24.05 -27.57
N THR A 222 15.30 -24.33 -26.49
CA THR A 222 15.97 -23.37 -25.59
C THR A 222 17.12 -22.57 -26.25
N ASP A 223 17.34 -22.78 -27.55
CA ASP A 223 18.31 -22.17 -28.45
C ASP A 223 17.64 -21.54 -29.71
N ALA A 224 16.31 -21.40 -29.74
CA ALA A 224 15.55 -21.07 -30.93
C ALA A 224 15.32 -19.57 -31.16
N ASN A 225 15.57 -19.15 -32.41
CA ASN A 225 15.01 -17.92 -32.96
C ASN A 225 13.49 -17.90 -32.72
N GLY A 226 12.97 -16.87 -32.08
CA GLY A 226 11.57 -16.83 -31.63
C GLY A 226 11.18 -15.46 -31.13
N CYS A 227 9.89 -15.19 -31.02
CA CYS A 227 9.36 -13.95 -30.47
C CYS A 227 8.26 -14.25 -29.46
N TRP A 228 8.15 -13.41 -28.44
CA TRP A 228 7.11 -13.47 -27.41
C TRP A 228 6.48 -12.09 -27.23
N GLU A 229 5.19 -12.05 -26.92
CA GLU A 229 4.44 -10.82 -26.66
C GLU A 229 3.54 -10.94 -25.44
N GLY A 230 3.50 -9.89 -24.64
CA GLY A 230 2.55 -9.76 -23.54
C GLY A 230 2.26 -8.31 -23.20
N VAL A 231 1.17 -8.07 -22.47
CA VAL A 231 0.72 -6.71 -22.15
C VAL A 231 1.24 -6.30 -20.78
N VAL A 232 2.12 -5.30 -20.76
CA VAL A 232 2.60 -4.63 -19.55
C VAL A 232 1.57 -3.59 -19.10
N ARG A 233 1.05 -3.75 -17.88
CA ARG A 233 0.08 -2.86 -17.23
C ARG A 233 0.63 -2.34 -15.90
N PRO A 234 1.57 -1.38 -15.95
CA PRO A 234 2.21 -0.87 -14.74
C PRO A 234 1.18 -0.18 -13.85
N LEU A 235 1.52 0.00 -12.58
CA LEU A 235 0.71 0.76 -11.65
C LEU A 235 0.59 2.21 -12.15
N ASP A 236 -0.63 2.74 -12.16
CA ASP A 236 -0.83 4.15 -12.50
C ASP A 236 -0.23 5.01 -11.39
N ASP A 237 0.68 5.89 -11.79
CA ASP A 237 1.32 6.81 -10.86
C ASP A 237 0.70 8.19 -10.97
N ARG A 238 -0.20 8.48 -10.04
CA ARG A 238 -1.03 9.67 -10.07
C ARG A 238 -1.21 10.25 -8.67
N ILE A 239 -1.38 11.57 -8.62
CA ILE A 239 -1.84 12.28 -7.43
C ILE A 239 -3.06 13.09 -7.81
N THR A 240 -4.14 12.92 -7.04
CA THR A 240 -5.40 13.63 -7.25
C THR A 240 -5.70 14.50 -6.03
N PHE A 241 -5.53 15.81 -6.14
CA PHE A 241 -5.92 16.73 -5.06
C PHE A 241 -7.33 17.25 -5.24
N TYR A 242 -8.09 17.19 -4.15
CA TYR A 242 -9.31 17.95 -3.93
C TYR A 242 -9.06 19.02 -2.88
N LEU A 243 -9.43 20.26 -3.16
CA LEU A 243 -9.42 21.37 -2.21
C LEU A 243 -10.86 21.82 -1.98
N SER A 244 -11.37 21.56 -0.78
CA SER A 244 -12.70 22.01 -0.36
C SER A 244 -12.57 23.28 0.46
N LEU A 245 -13.17 24.38 -0.02
CA LEU A 245 -13.17 25.67 0.66
C LEU A 245 -14.59 26.10 1.03
N VAL A 246 -14.79 26.43 2.30
CA VAL A 246 -16.06 26.88 2.86
C VAL A 246 -15.90 28.22 3.55
N ARG A 247 -16.94 29.05 3.52
CA ARG A 247 -17.01 30.29 4.30
C ARG A 247 -17.78 30.04 5.58
N ASP A 248 -17.16 30.33 6.71
CA ASP A 248 -17.81 30.20 8.01
C ASP A 248 -18.77 31.38 8.30
N ALA A 249 -19.44 31.31 9.46
CA ALA A 249 -20.34 32.38 9.92
C ALA A 249 -19.61 33.70 10.20
N ASP A 250 -18.32 33.65 10.56
CA ASP A 250 -17.48 34.81 10.83
C ASP A 250 -16.89 35.44 9.55
N GLY A 251 -17.23 34.88 8.38
CA GLY A 251 -16.82 35.34 7.06
C GLY A 251 -15.41 34.90 6.63
N VAL A 252 -14.72 34.11 7.43
CA VAL A 252 -13.41 33.51 7.17
C VAL A 252 -13.56 32.30 6.25
N VAL A 253 -12.72 32.23 5.23
CA VAL A 253 -12.64 31.07 4.33
C VAL A 253 -11.70 30.03 4.95
N ARG A 254 -12.21 28.81 5.15
CA ARG A 254 -11.50 27.65 5.68
C ARG A 254 -11.64 26.47 4.75
N GLY A 255 -10.89 25.40 4.98
CA GLY A 255 -10.99 24.22 4.14
C GLY A 255 -9.94 23.18 4.43
N PHE A 256 -9.81 22.23 3.51
CA PHE A 256 -8.80 21.19 3.59
C PHE A 256 -8.45 20.68 2.18
N PHE A 257 -7.24 20.15 2.07
CA PHE A 257 -6.86 19.29 0.96
C PHE A 257 -7.20 17.84 1.30
N ARG A 258 -7.55 17.08 0.27
CA ARG A 258 -7.74 15.63 0.34
C ARG A 258 -7.20 14.99 -0.92
N ASN A 259 -6.64 13.79 -0.80
CA ASN A 259 -6.36 12.95 -1.97
C ASN A 259 -6.58 11.46 -1.65
N PRO A 260 -7.22 10.69 -2.55
CA PRO A 260 -7.52 9.27 -2.32
C PRO A 260 -6.28 8.39 -2.13
N GLU A 261 -5.16 8.72 -2.76
CA GLU A 261 -4.01 7.81 -2.85
C GLU A 261 -3.24 7.67 -1.54
N ALA A 262 -3.17 8.75 -0.74
CA ALA A 262 -2.38 8.77 0.51
C ALA A 262 -2.84 9.82 1.54
N ASN A 263 -3.84 10.64 1.20
CA ASN A 263 -4.33 11.74 2.03
C ASN A 263 -3.22 12.70 2.55
N PHE A 264 -2.26 12.99 1.66
CA PHE A 264 -1.25 14.04 1.74
C PHE A 264 -1.81 15.42 2.15
N GLY A 265 -3.12 15.65 1.96
CA GLY A 265 -3.77 16.87 2.42
C GLY A 265 -3.55 17.20 3.91
N ARG A 266 -3.29 16.18 4.75
CA ARG A 266 -2.90 16.38 6.15
C ARG A 266 -1.59 17.15 6.33
N TRP A 267 -0.69 17.11 5.37
CA TRP A 267 0.59 17.83 5.43
C TRP A 267 0.43 19.34 5.25
N PHE A 268 -0.71 19.77 4.69
CA PHE A 268 -1.02 21.15 4.35
C PHE A 268 -2.21 21.67 5.15
N SER A 269 -2.37 21.26 6.42
CA SER A 269 -3.47 21.74 7.27
C SER A 269 -3.44 23.27 7.39
N PHE A 270 -4.58 23.93 7.11
CA PHE A 270 -4.75 25.38 7.23
C PHE A 270 -6.10 25.69 7.89
N ASP A 271 -6.17 26.82 8.59
CA ASP A 271 -7.39 27.31 9.26
C ASP A 271 -7.97 28.59 8.64
N ARG A 272 -7.22 29.19 7.70
CA ARG A 272 -7.62 30.42 7.02
C ARG A 272 -7.02 30.50 5.62
N VAL A 273 -7.82 30.99 4.67
CA VAL A 273 -7.36 31.37 3.32
C VAL A 273 -7.52 32.87 3.14
N GLU A 274 -6.48 33.52 2.63
CA GLU A 274 -6.45 34.95 2.30
C GLU A 274 -6.14 35.12 0.82
N ARG A 275 -6.68 36.17 0.20
CA ARG A 275 -6.43 36.48 -1.22
C ARG A 275 -6.15 37.97 -1.39
N THR A 276 -5.11 38.29 -2.16
CA THR A 276 -4.76 39.66 -2.56
C THR A 276 -4.46 39.68 -4.07
N GLY A 277 -5.41 40.15 -4.88
CA GLY A 277 -5.28 40.11 -6.35
C GLY A 277 -5.30 38.67 -6.89
N SER A 278 -4.23 38.25 -7.57
CA SER A 278 -4.05 36.85 -8.02
C SER A 278 -3.45 35.96 -6.92
N GLN A 279 -2.83 36.52 -5.89
CA GLN A 279 -2.12 35.73 -4.88
C GLN A 279 -3.09 35.15 -3.85
N VAL A 280 -2.95 33.86 -3.57
CA VAL A 280 -3.73 33.11 -2.58
C VAL A 280 -2.78 32.53 -1.54
N ARG A 281 -3.11 32.67 -0.27
CA ARG A 281 -2.29 32.24 0.86
C ARG A 281 -3.11 31.34 1.77
N PHE A 282 -2.57 30.17 2.10
CA PHE A 282 -3.15 29.23 3.05
C PHE A 282 -2.39 29.33 4.37
N LEU A 283 -3.10 29.60 5.45
CA LEU A 283 -2.52 29.94 6.74
C LEU A 283 -2.93 28.96 7.84
N ALA A 284 -1.96 28.53 8.64
CA ALA A 284 -2.16 27.84 9.92
C ALA A 284 -1.76 28.81 11.04
N GLY A 285 -2.74 29.48 11.65
CA GLY A 285 -2.54 30.59 12.57
C GLY A 285 -1.86 31.80 11.90
N VAL A 286 -0.54 31.88 12.06
CA VAL A 286 0.33 32.92 11.45
C VAL A 286 1.32 32.35 10.44
N GLU A 287 1.45 31.02 10.37
CA GLU A 287 2.35 30.35 9.44
C GLU A 287 1.66 30.23 8.08
N GLU A 288 2.39 30.60 7.03
CA GLU A 288 1.99 30.32 5.66
C GLU A 288 2.45 28.91 5.31
N VAL A 289 1.49 28.01 5.11
CA VAL A 289 1.76 26.60 4.82
C VAL A 289 1.83 26.32 3.32
N LEU A 290 1.12 27.14 2.53
CA LEU A 290 1.04 26.99 1.08
C LEU A 290 0.66 28.32 0.43
N THR A 291 1.11 28.54 -0.79
CA THR A 291 0.72 29.67 -1.62
C THR A 291 0.21 29.18 -2.97
N GLY A 292 -0.62 29.99 -3.59
CA GLY A 292 -1.12 29.73 -4.92
C GLY A 292 -1.38 31.01 -5.69
N GLU A 293 -1.56 30.85 -6.99
CA GLU A 293 -1.87 31.93 -7.92
C GLU A 293 -3.18 31.62 -8.66
N LEU A 294 -4.14 32.52 -8.51
CA LEU A 294 -5.42 32.49 -9.20
C LEU A 294 -5.29 33.21 -10.54
N ASP A 295 -5.48 32.46 -11.63
CA ASP A 295 -5.57 32.99 -12.97
C ASP A 295 -6.93 33.68 -13.18
N ALA A 296 -6.90 34.97 -13.52
CA ALA A 296 -8.08 35.80 -13.67
C ALA A 296 -8.99 35.36 -14.84
N ASP A 297 -8.42 34.76 -15.89
CA ASP A 297 -9.12 34.43 -17.13
C ASP A 297 -9.66 32.99 -17.09
N SER A 298 -8.83 32.04 -16.65
CA SER A 298 -9.23 30.62 -16.59
C SER A 298 -9.94 30.23 -15.29
N ARG A 299 -9.93 31.11 -14.29
CA ARG A 299 -10.39 30.83 -12.92
C ARG A 299 -9.75 29.57 -12.33
N ALA A 300 -8.57 29.18 -12.80
CA ALA A 300 -7.79 28.08 -12.24
C ALA A 300 -6.92 28.60 -11.09
N LEU A 301 -6.78 27.79 -10.04
CA LEU A 301 -5.89 28.04 -8.92
C LEU A 301 -4.65 27.17 -9.07
N THR A 302 -3.50 27.78 -9.32
CA THR A 302 -2.23 27.07 -9.41
C THR A 302 -1.56 27.05 -8.04
N ILE A 303 -1.05 25.89 -7.64
CA ILE A 303 -0.34 25.67 -6.37
C ILE A 303 0.93 24.87 -6.67
N ASP A 304 2.06 25.28 -6.09
CA ASP A 304 3.31 24.54 -6.22
C ASP A 304 3.59 23.70 -4.97
N ILE A 305 3.80 22.39 -5.17
CA ILE A 305 4.13 21.45 -4.10
C ILE A 305 5.39 20.67 -4.55
N PRO A 306 6.61 21.23 -4.38
CA PRO A 306 7.85 20.65 -4.90
C PRO A 306 8.08 19.19 -4.53
N ASP A 307 7.81 18.84 -3.26
CA ASP A 307 8.01 17.48 -2.74
C ASP A 307 7.00 16.47 -3.31
N LEU A 308 5.92 16.95 -3.94
CA LEU A 308 4.95 16.13 -4.68
C LEU A 308 4.98 16.49 -6.17
N GLY A 309 6.15 16.80 -6.71
CA GLY A 309 6.37 16.93 -8.15
C GLY A 309 6.13 18.32 -8.73
N GLY A 310 5.89 19.34 -7.90
CA GLY A 310 5.81 20.73 -8.29
C GLY A 310 4.39 21.22 -8.53
N GLU A 311 4.15 21.86 -9.68
CA GLU A 311 2.92 22.61 -9.95
C GLU A 311 1.68 21.72 -10.12
N TYR A 312 0.58 22.13 -9.49
CA TYR A 312 -0.78 21.62 -9.62
C TYR A 312 -1.72 22.74 -10.03
N ARG A 313 -2.39 22.59 -11.17
CA ARG A 313 -3.39 23.55 -11.65
C ARG A 313 -4.80 23.06 -11.30
N LEU A 314 -5.35 23.56 -10.19
CA LEU A 314 -6.67 23.20 -9.72
C LEU A 314 -7.76 23.91 -10.52
N GLN A 315 -8.73 23.14 -10.97
CA GLN A 315 -9.94 23.63 -11.63
C GLN A 315 -11.13 23.53 -10.69
N ARG A 316 -12.13 24.40 -10.87
CA ARG A 316 -13.38 24.29 -10.13
C ARG A 316 -14.11 23.01 -10.51
N VAL A 317 -14.69 22.39 -9.48
CA VAL A 317 -15.63 21.28 -9.64
C VAL A 317 -17.03 21.85 -9.44
N ASP A 318 -17.86 21.74 -10.47
CA ASP A 318 -19.24 22.19 -10.40
C ASP A 318 -20.14 21.07 -9.84
N GLY A 319 -20.89 21.39 -8.78
CA GLY A 319 -21.87 20.49 -8.18
C GLY A 319 -21.27 19.25 -7.50
N HIS A 320 -22.08 18.18 -7.44
CA HIS A 320 -21.72 16.89 -6.84
C HIS A 320 -21.13 15.89 -7.85
N GLU A 321 -20.67 16.33 -9.02
CA GLU A 321 -20.33 15.45 -10.16
C GLU A 321 -18.89 14.88 -10.12
N SER A 322 -18.20 14.91 -8.97
CA SER A 322 -16.83 14.41 -8.86
C SER A 322 -16.69 13.22 -7.91
N ASP A 323 -15.58 12.49 -8.11
CA ASP A 323 -15.14 11.38 -7.25
C ASP A 323 -14.73 11.82 -5.83
N PHE A 324 -14.79 13.12 -5.53
CA PHE A 324 -14.69 13.61 -4.16
C PHE A 324 -15.83 13.09 -3.28
N TYR A 325 -17.02 12.95 -3.86
CA TYR A 325 -18.20 12.40 -3.18
C TYR A 325 -18.28 10.88 -3.36
N PRO A 326 -18.95 10.15 -2.46
CA PRO A 326 -19.07 8.69 -2.57
C PRO A 326 -19.60 8.24 -3.94
N ARG A 327 -20.58 8.96 -4.51
CA ARG A 327 -21.01 8.81 -5.91
C ARG A 327 -21.27 10.17 -6.56
N PRO A 328 -20.84 10.38 -7.81
CA PRO A 328 -21.14 11.59 -8.56
C PRO A 328 -22.65 11.80 -8.79
N GLY A 329 -23.13 13.03 -8.58
CA GLY A 329 -24.49 13.47 -8.91
C GLY A 329 -25.58 13.05 -7.91
N PRO A 330 -26.82 13.56 -8.07
CA PRO A 330 -27.93 13.23 -7.19
C PRO A 330 -28.28 11.73 -7.30
N GLN A 331 -28.23 11.04 -6.16
CA GLN A 331 -28.59 9.63 -6.06
C GLN A 331 -30.02 9.50 -5.51
N GLY A 332 -30.77 8.53 -6.03
CA GLY A 332 -31.96 8.03 -5.33
C GLY A 332 -31.55 7.20 -4.11
N PRO A 333 -32.52 6.71 -3.31
CA PRO A 333 -32.20 5.75 -2.26
C PRO A 333 -31.50 4.53 -2.87
N TYR A 334 -30.48 4.03 -2.18
CA TYR A 334 -29.79 2.81 -2.56
C TYR A 334 -30.78 1.65 -2.58
N VAL A 335 -30.70 0.86 -3.66
CA VAL A 335 -31.48 -0.37 -3.83
C VAL A 335 -30.48 -1.48 -4.10
N TYR A 336 -30.49 -2.47 -3.24
CA TYR A 336 -29.58 -3.60 -3.32
C TYR A 336 -29.74 -4.35 -4.65
N ARG A 337 -28.60 -4.78 -5.20
CA ARG A 337 -28.54 -5.71 -6.33
C ARG A 337 -27.47 -6.77 -6.05
N PRO A 338 -27.75 -8.06 -6.34
CA PRO A 338 -26.74 -9.09 -6.26
C PRO A 338 -25.51 -8.75 -7.12
N PRO A 339 -24.29 -9.10 -6.65
CA PRO A 339 -23.07 -8.89 -7.41
C PRO A 339 -23.12 -9.58 -8.78
N ALA A 340 -22.50 -8.96 -9.78
CA ALA A 340 -22.42 -9.56 -11.11
C ALA A 340 -21.42 -10.72 -11.10
N ALA A 341 -21.85 -11.88 -11.61
CA ALA A 341 -20.96 -12.96 -11.97
C ALA A 341 -20.00 -12.49 -13.08
N THR A 342 -18.74 -12.91 -12.99
CA THR A 342 -17.70 -12.61 -13.98
C THR A 342 -16.93 -13.87 -14.32
N ASP A 343 -16.03 -13.75 -15.30
CA ASP A 343 -15.17 -14.86 -15.75
C ASP A 343 -14.02 -15.17 -14.77
N ASP A 344 -14.03 -14.57 -13.58
CA ASP A 344 -13.06 -14.79 -12.51
C ASP A 344 -13.37 -16.03 -11.64
N GLY A 345 -14.44 -16.74 -11.97
CA GLY A 345 -14.82 -18.01 -11.34
C GLY A 345 -15.37 -17.92 -9.92
N TRP A 346 -15.49 -16.73 -9.31
CA TRP A 346 -16.05 -16.61 -7.96
C TRP A 346 -17.59 -16.72 -7.99
N PRO A 347 -18.21 -17.70 -7.31
CA PRO A 347 -19.66 -17.74 -7.11
C PRO A 347 -20.26 -16.46 -6.50
N VAL A 348 -21.37 -15.99 -7.06
CA VAL A 348 -22.16 -14.87 -6.50
C VAL A 348 -23.51 -15.37 -5.98
N ALA A 349 -24.11 -14.64 -5.05
CA ALA A 349 -25.46 -14.89 -4.53
C ALA A 349 -26.15 -13.60 -4.13
N SER A 350 -27.47 -13.64 -3.94
CA SER A 350 -28.16 -12.55 -3.25
C SER A 350 -27.93 -12.63 -1.74
N LEU A 351 -28.10 -11.52 -1.02
CA LEU A 351 -28.13 -11.47 0.44
C LEU A 351 -29.17 -12.45 1.03
N ALA A 352 -30.34 -12.57 0.39
CA ALA A 352 -31.40 -13.47 0.84
C ALA A 352 -31.02 -14.95 0.70
N ASP A 353 -30.27 -15.33 -0.35
CA ASP A 353 -29.80 -16.71 -0.57
C ASP A 353 -28.77 -17.18 0.48
N VAL A 354 -28.26 -16.24 1.28
CA VAL A 354 -27.33 -16.48 2.38
C VAL A 354 -27.86 -15.91 3.69
N ASP A 355 -29.18 -15.91 3.89
CA ASP A 355 -29.83 -15.52 5.16
C ASP A 355 -29.36 -14.17 5.74
N MET A 356 -29.11 -13.18 4.89
CA MET A 356 -28.78 -11.81 5.30
C MET A 356 -29.94 -10.85 5.01
N ASP A 357 -30.31 -10.05 6.00
CA ASP A 357 -31.35 -9.03 5.88
C ASP A 357 -30.94 -7.92 4.89
N VAL A 358 -31.68 -7.81 3.79
CA VAL A 358 -31.43 -6.85 2.72
C VAL A 358 -31.55 -5.41 3.22
N ALA A 359 -32.57 -5.11 4.03
CA ALA A 359 -32.86 -3.74 4.47
C ALA A 359 -31.73 -3.17 5.35
N THR A 360 -31.14 -3.99 6.22
CA THR A 360 -29.99 -3.60 7.05
C THR A 360 -28.76 -3.31 6.21
N MET A 361 -28.51 -4.09 5.16
CA MET A 361 -27.40 -3.85 4.24
C MET A 361 -27.63 -2.63 3.35
N GLU A 362 -28.86 -2.38 2.90
CA GLU A 362 -29.23 -1.16 2.18
C GLU A 362 -29.00 0.09 3.05
N GLN A 363 -29.33 0.03 4.35
CA GLN A 363 -29.05 1.12 5.30
C GLN A 363 -27.55 1.40 5.43
N LEU A 364 -26.71 0.37 5.50
CA LEU A 364 -25.26 0.53 5.55
C LEU A 364 -24.73 1.24 4.30
N VAL A 365 -25.13 0.80 3.11
CA VAL A 365 -24.66 1.42 1.87
C VAL A 365 -25.20 2.84 1.73
N GLN A 366 -26.46 3.08 2.10
CA GLN A 366 -27.04 4.43 2.13
C GLN A 366 -26.27 5.36 3.07
N LEU A 367 -25.88 4.88 4.26
CA LEU A 367 -25.06 5.63 5.21
C LEU A 367 -23.73 6.10 4.58
N ILE A 368 -23.07 5.22 3.80
CA ILE A 368 -21.84 5.56 3.09
C ILE A 368 -22.11 6.60 1.99
N LEU A 369 -23.22 6.47 1.26
CA LEU A 369 -23.59 7.41 0.19
C LEU A 369 -23.96 8.81 0.71
N ASP A 370 -24.56 8.89 1.88
CA ASP A 370 -25.00 10.14 2.50
C ASP A 370 -23.88 10.86 3.28
N GLU A 371 -22.65 10.34 3.24
CA GLU A 371 -21.52 10.95 3.95
C GLU A 371 -21.24 12.37 3.41
N PRO A 372 -21.37 13.43 4.25
CA PRO A 372 -21.40 14.81 3.76
C PRO A 372 -20.06 15.35 3.24
N MET A 373 -18.95 14.60 3.35
CA MET A 373 -17.61 14.98 2.86
C MET A 373 -17.17 16.41 3.22
N VAL A 374 -17.54 16.87 4.42
CA VAL A 374 -17.31 18.26 4.88
C VAL A 374 -15.99 18.44 5.63
N ALA A 375 -15.26 17.36 5.92
CA ALA A 375 -14.03 17.42 6.68
C ALA A 375 -13.02 16.36 6.20
N ILE A 376 -11.74 16.60 6.49
CA ILE A 376 -10.64 15.68 6.15
C ILE A 376 -10.77 14.33 6.86
N ASP A 377 -11.54 14.26 7.95
CA ASP A 377 -11.84 13.08 8.75
C ASP A 377 -13.24 12.47 8.49
N SER A 378 -13.99 12.97 7.50
CA SER A 378 -15.14 12.24 6.96
C SER A 378 -14.67 10.86 6.44
N PRO A 379 -15.40 9.76 6.73
CA PRO A 379 -15.17 8.45 6.13
C PRO A 379 -15.01 8.54 4.61
N GLU A 380 -14.01 7.84 4.09
CA GLU A 380 -13.69 7.77 2.67
C GLU A 380 -13.46 6.30 2.34
N ILE A 381 -14.56 5.59 2.12
CA ILE A 381 -14.58 4.17 1.79
C ILE A 381 -14.52 4.05 0.28
N HIS A 382 -13.47 3.46 -0.28
CA HIS A 382 -13.34 3.27 -1.73
C HIS A 382 -14.08 2.01 -2.21
N ALA A 383 -14.08 0.96 -1.39
CA ALA A 383 -14.73 -0.31 -1.71
C ALA A 383 -15.26 -0.99 -0.45
N LEU A 384 -16.41 -1.65 -0.57
CA LEU A 384 -16.97 -2.54 0.44
C LEU A 384 -17.47 -3.82 -0.24
N LEU A 385 -16.85 -4.95 0.09
CA LEU A 385 -17.24 -6.26 -0.40
C LEU A 385 -17.57 -7.18 0.77
N VAL A 386 -18.61 -8.00 0.61
CA VAL A 386 -19.02 -9.00 1.60
C VAL A 386 -19.22 -10.33 0.89
N ALA A 387 -18.57 -11.37 1.41
CA ALA A 387 -18.79 -12.75 0.99
C ALA A 387 -19.26 -13.59 2.18
N ARG A 388 -20.24 -14.46 1.95
CA ARG A 388 -20.74 -15.42 2.93
C ARG A 388 -20.97 -16.77 2.27
N HIS A 389 -20.63 -17.86 2.95
CA HIS A 389 -20.78 -19.21 2.40
C HIS A 389 -20.03 -19.44 1.09
N GLY A 390 -18.82 -18.87 0.98
CA GLY A 390 -18.01 -18.91 -0.22
C GLY A 390 -18.54 -18.09 -1.40
N LYS A 391 -19.62 -17.31 -1.21
CA LYS A 391 -20.26 -16.53 -2.28
C LYS A 391 -20.15 -15.03 -2.03
N LEU A 392 -19.83 -14.26 -3.07
CA LEU A 392 -19.88 -12.80 -3.02
C LEU A 392 -21.33 -12.33 -3.05
N VAL A 393 -21.73 -11.53 -2.06
CA VAL A 393 -23.14 -11.12 -1.83
C VAL A 393 -23.34 -9.61 -1.79
N LEU A 394 -22.29 -8.84 -1.55
CA LEU A 394 -22.25 -7.39 -1.73
C LEU A 394 -20.94 -6.99 -2.40
N GLU A 395 -21.00 -6.08 -3.35
CA GLU A 395 -19.84 -5.53 -4.03
C GLU A 395 -20.12 -4.09 -4.47
N GLU A 396 -19.65 -3.13 -3.66
CA GLU A 396 -19.90 -1.71 -3.88
C GLU A 396 -18.59 -0.92 -3.91
N TYR A 397 -18.54 0.06 -4.81
CA TYR A 397 -17.40 0.96 -4.99
C TYR A 397 -17.88 2.42 -4.92
N PHE A 398 -17.00 3.28 -4.42
CA PHE A 398 -17.27 4.70 -4.18
C PHE A 398 -16.04 5.53 -4.54
N HIS A 399 -16.19 6.86 -4.58
CA HIS A 399 -15.08 7.80 -4.84
C HIS A 399 -14.31 7.50 -6.14
N GLY A 400 -15.03 7.11 -7.20
CA GLY A 400 -14.45 6.78 -8.51
C GLY A 400 -13.75 5.42 -8.60
N SER A 401 -13.67 4.68 -7.49
CA SER A 401 -13.11 3.34 -7.50
C SER A 401 -13.99 2.33 -8.21
N ASN A 402 -13.38 1.22 -8.63
CA ASN A 402 -14.06 0.18 -9.39
C ASN A 402 -13.46 -1.21 -9.12
N ARG A 403 -14.11 -2.23 -9.68
CA ARG A 403 -13.76 -3.64 -9.49
C ARG A 403 -12.34 -4.01 -9.88
N ASP A 404 -11.83 -3.41 -10.95
CA ASP A 404 -10.53 -3.74 -11.53
C ASP A 404 -9.38 -2.91 -10.90
N GLU A 405 -9.71 -2.01 -9.97
CA GLU A 405 -8.74 -1.18 -9.28
C GLU A 405 -8.01 -1.97 -8.18
N ILE A 406 -6.68 -1.96 -8.27
CA ILE A 406 -5.81 -2.49 -7.22
C ILE A 406 -5.57 -1.42 -6.16
N HIS A 407 -5.78 -1.79 -4.91
CA HIS A 407 -5.66 -0.88 -3.78
C HIS A 407 -4.38 -1.17 -2.99
N ASP A 408 -3.70 -0.13 -2.52
CA ASP A 408 -2.60 -0.26 -1.56
C ASP A 408 -3.15 -0.76 -0.22
N THR A 409 -2.81 -2.00 0.12
CA THR A 409 -3.26 -2.64 1.35
C THR A 409 -2.47 -2.21 2.59
N ARG A 410 -1.42 -1.40 2.43
CA ARG A 410 -0.52 -0.94 3.50
C ARG A 410 -0.06 -2.14 4.34
N SER A 411 -0.12 -2.01 5.66
CA SER A 411 0.25 -3.08 6.60
C SER A 411 -0.58 -4.37 6.48
N ALA A 412 -1.73 -4.37 5.81
CA ALA A 412 -2.55 -5.58 5.71
C ALA A 412 -1.84 -6.68 4.90
N SER A 413 -0.92 -6.33 3.99
CA SER A 413 -0.15 -7.35 3.25
C SER A 413 0.87 -8.11 4.08
N LYS A 414 1.18 -7.71 5.31
CA LYS A 414 1.98 -8.54 6.24
C LYS A 414 1.31 -9.91 6.45
N SER A 415 -0.02 -9.93 6.55
CA SER A 415 -0.80 -11.16 6.65
C SER A 415 -0.63 -12.03 5.40
N ILE A 416 -0.43 -11.43 4.23
CA ILE A 416 -0.16 -12.14 2.97
C ILE A 416 1.27 -12.72 2.98
N THR A 417 2.25 -12.03 3.58
CA THR A 417 3.59 -12.60 3.84
C THR A 417 3.52 -13.86 4.71
N SER A 418 2.64 -13.88 5.72
CA SER A 418 2.41 -15.08 6.53
C SER A 418 1.83 -16.25 5.71
N VAL A 419 0.83 -15.97 4.87
CA VAL A 419 0.29 -16.96 3.93
C VAL A 419 1.38 -17.48 3.00
N LEU A 420 2.25 -16.60 2.48
CA LEU A 420 3.33 -16.99 1.59
C LEU A 420 4.38 -17.89 2.28
N VAL A 421 4.73 -17.57 3.53
CA VAL A 421 5.61 -18.40 4.37
C VAL A 421 4.98 -19.77 4.63
N GLY A 422 3.70 -19.81 5.01
CA GLY A 422 2.98 -21.05 5.22
C GLY A 422 2.87 -21.90 3.96
N ALA A 423 2.64 -21.26 2.81
CA ALA A 423 2.59 -21.94 1.51
C ALA A 423 3.96 -22.52 1.13
N ALA A 424 5.04 -21.77 1.33
CA ALA A 424 6.39 -22.29 1.11
C ALA A 424 6.72 -23.49 2.00
N ILE A 425 6.34 -23.46 3.28
CA ILE A 425 6.49 -24.61 4.19
C ILE A 425 5.68 -25.82 3.67
N GLN A 426 4.43 -25.58 3.29
CA GLN A 426 3.53 -26.62 2.77
C GLN A 426 4.06 -27.24 1.46
N ASP A 427 4.70 -26.45 0.62
CA ASP A 427 5.32 -26.87 -0.64
C ASP A 427 6.71 -27.53 -0.44
N GLY A 428 7.14 -27.70 0.82
CA GLY A 428 8.35 -28.45 1.17
C GLY A 428 9.63 -27.62 1.23
N ALA A 429 9.54 -26.29 1.30
CA ALA A 429 10.70 -25.47 1.64
C ALA A 429 11.32 -25.95 2.96
N PRO A 430 12.65 -25.89 3.13
CA PRO A 430 13.35 -26.36 4.34
C PRO A 430 13.17 -25.38 5.52
N LEU A 431 11.92 -25.11 5.87
CA LEU A 431 11.48 -24.19 6.92
C LEU A 431 10.52 -24.91 7.87
N ALA A 432 10.60 -24.52 9.13
CA ALA A 432 9.62 -24.78 10.15
C ALA A 432 9.44 -23.50 10.97
N LEU A 433 8.35 -23.40 11.71
CA LEU A 433 8.13 -22.29 12.65
C LEU A 433 9.29 -22.15 13.66
N SER A 434 9.92 -23.26 14.05
CA SER A 434 11.08 -23.30 14.93
C SER A 434 12.42 -23.01 14.23
N THR A 435 12.46 -22.75 12.92
CA THR A 435 13.71 -22.47 12.19
C THR A 435 14.36 -21.21 12.77
N ALA A 436 15.60 -21.36 13.23
CA ALA A 436 16.41 -20.25 13.71
C ALA A 436 16.83 -19.36 12.53
N VAL A 437 16.34 -18.12 12.51
CA VAL A 437 16.43 -17.18 11.39
C VAL A 437 17.88 -16.80 11.09
N VAL A 438 18.62 -16.35 12.11
CA VAL A 438 19.99 -15.84 11.91
C VAL A 438 20.95 -16.93 11.43
N PRO A 439 21.01 -18.14 12.04
CA PRO A 439 21.83 -19.22 11.53
C PRO A 439 21.44 -19.63 10.10
N PHE A 440 20.14 -19.76 9.84
CA PHE A 440 19.63 -20.13 8.52
C PHE A 440 20.07 -19.15 7.44
N LEU A 441 19.87 -17.85 7.68
CA LEU A 441 20.26 -16.80 6.73
C LEU A 441 21.78 -16.70 6.57
N ARG A 442 22.58 -16.92 7.62
CA ARG A 442 24.05 -16.92 7.49
C ARG A 442 24.56 -18.09 6.67
N GLU A 443 23.92 -19.25 6.77
CA GLU A 443 24.25 -20.43 5.97
C GLU A 443 23.79 -20.27 4.52
N SER A 444 22.59 -19.72 4.30
CA SER A 444 22.06 -19.47 2.96
C SER A 444 22.73 -18.28 2.27
N MET A 445 23.21 -17.28 3.02
CA MET A 445 23.90 -16.08 2.53
C MET A 445 25.44 -16.14 2.55
N ALA A 446 26.04 -17.32 2.76
CA ALA A 446 27.49 -17.45 2.72
C ALA A 446 28.05 -16.90 1.38
N PRO A 447 29.19 -16.17 1.39
CA PRO A 447 29.69 -15.43 0.22
C PRO A 447 29.94 -16.30 -1.03
N ASP A 448 30.15 -17.60 -0.88
CA ASP A 448 30.31 -18.54 -2.00
C ASP A 448 28.96 -19.01 -2.60
N ARG A 449 27.82 -18.64 -2.01
CA ARG A 449 26.45 -18.98 -2.45
C ARG A 449 25.62 -17.78 -2.91
N VAL A 450 26.01 -16.54 -2.56
CA VAL A 450 25.28 -15.30 -2.93
C VAL A 450 26.11 -14.32 -3.76
N ALA A 451 27.32 -14.72 -4.15
CA ALA A 451 28.10 -13.95 -5.10
C ALA A 451 27.54 -14.14 -6.53
N MET A 452 27.07 -13.03 -7.09
CA MET A 452 26.63 -12.80 -8.47
C MET A 452 25.12 -12.91 -8.76
N ASP A 453 24.35 -11.93 -8.26
CA ASP A 453 23.38 -11.23 -9.14
C ASP A 453 22.94 -9.84 -8.68
N ARG A 454 23.70 -9.24 -7.74
CA ARG A 454 23.55 -7.83 -7.36
C ARG A 454 24.24 -6.92 -8.38
N VAL A 455 23.71 -6.85 -9.60
CA VAL A 455 23.96 -5.69 -10.48
C VAL A 455 22.84 -4.69 -10.22
N ALA A 456 23.15 -3.71 -9.37
CA ALA A 456 22.51 -2.41 -9.46
C ALA A 456 23.05 -1.73 -10.72
N PRO A 457 22.21 -1.08 -11.56
CA PRO A 457 22.74 -0.18 -12.56
C PRO A 457 23.42 1.00 -11.83
N ASP A 458 24.66 1.26 -12.22
CA ASP A 458 25.36 2.54 -12.09
C ASP A 458 25.72 3.06 -10.68
N GLN A 459 26.83 2.53 -10.14
CA GLN A 459 27.77 3.34 -9.34
C GLN A 459 29.21 3.10 -9.85
N PRO A 460 30.00 4.14 -10.17
CA PRO A 460 31.39 3.96 -10.56
C PRO A 460 32.22 3.39 -9.41
N VAL A 461 32.93 2.30 -9.70
CA VAL A 461 33.87 1.66 -8.78
C VAL A 461 35.13 2.53 -8.70
N THR A 462 35.20 3.40 -7.70
CA THR A 462 36.47 4.01 -7.26
C THR A 462 36.64 3.78 -5.78
N ASP A 463 37.72 3.05 -5.43
CA ASP A 463 38.31 2.87 -4.11
C ASP A 463 37.35 2.45 -2.98
N ARG A 464 37.00 1.17 -2.96
CA ARG A 464 36.56 0.46 -1.75
C ARG A 464 37.73 0.35 -0.78
N VAL A 465 38.00 1.43 -0.04
CA VAL A 465 38.55 1.30 1.31
C VAL A 465 37.44 0.65 2.13
N ALA A 466 37.64 -0.60 2.55
CA ALA A 466 36.78 -1.21 3.55
C ALA A 466 36.69 -0.24 4.74
N PRO A 467 35.51 0.26 5.11
CA PRO A 467 35.41 1.11 6.28
C PRO A 467 35.89 0.28 7.46
N ASP A 468 36.92 0.81 8.12
CA ASP A 468 37.44 0.34 9.39
C ASP A 468 36.26 0.12 10.35
N ARG A 469 35.98 -1.16 10.62
CA ARG A 469 34.93 -1.61 11.53
C ARG A 469 35.41 -1.41 12.96
N THR A 470 35.33 -0.18 13.42
CA THR A 470 35.37 0.22 14.83
C THR A 470 34.32 1.34 14.92
N ASP A 471 33.10 1.10 15.42
CA ASP A 471 32.81 1.01 16.85
C ASP A 471 31.46 0.30 17.10
N ALA A 472 31.45 -0.69 18.01
CA ALA A 472 30.29 -1.27 18.72
C ALA A 472 29.04 -1.67 17.89
N ASN A 473 29.17 -2.64 16.98
CA ASN A 473 27.99 -3.33 16.43
C ASN A 473 27.58 -4.52 17.32
N ASP A 474 26.30 -4.54 17.73
CA ASP A 474 25.59 -5.61 18.45
C ASP A 474 25.38 -6.89 17.60
N THR A 475 26.33 -7.21 16.71
CA THR A 475 26.28 -8.41 15.85
C THR A 475 26.63 -9.70 16.59
N ASP A 476 27.14 -9.58 17.82
CA ASP A 476 27.60 -10.68 18.67
C ASP A 476 26.61 -11.03 19.81
N ASP A 477 25.43 -10.40 19.87
CA ASP A 477 24.42 -10.79 20.87
C ASP A 477 23.95 -12.23 20.62
N ALA A 478 24.24 -13.11 21.59
CA ALA A 478 23.90 -14.52 21.54
C ALA A 478 22.39 -14.80 21.49
N ARG A 479 21.53 -13.81 21.77
CA ARG A 479 20.07 -13.93 21.63
C ARG A 479 19.65 -13.94 20.16
N LYS A 480 20.38 -13.25 19.27
CA LYS A 480 20.03 -13.17 17.83
C LYS A 480 19.97 -14.55 17.18
N SER A 481 20.86 -15.46 17.54
CA SER A 481 20.87 -16.83 17.00
C SER A 481 19.67 -17.68 17.42
N LYS A 482 18.86 -17.20 18.37
CA LYS A 482 17.67 -17.88 18.89
C LYS A 482 16.36 -17.35 18.32
N ILE A 483 16.39 -16.26 17.54
CA ILE A 483 15.20 -15.75 16.87
C ILE A 483 14.70 -16.83 15.90
N THR A 484 13.44 -17.25 16.08
CA THR A 484 12.79 -18.24 15.22
C THR A 484 11.90 -17.56 14.17
N LEU A 485 11.50 -18.32 13.15
CA LEU A 485 10.51 -17.85 12.17
C LEU A 485 9.17 -17.53 12.85
N GLN A 486 8.76 -18.32 13.84
CA GLN A 486 7.59 -18.05 14.66
C GLN A 486 7.69 -16.68 15.34
N ASP A 487 8.85 -16.34 15.91
CA ASP A 487 9.03 -15.03 16.57
C ASP A 487 8.86 -13.86 15.61
N LEU A 488 9.21 -14.01 14.33
CA LEU A 488 8.94 -12.98 13.32
C LEU A 488 7.44 -12.88 13.03
N LEU A 489 6.76 -14.01 12.87
CA LEU A 489 5.34 -14.07 12.55
C LEU A 489 4.45 -13.58 13.71
N THR A 490 4.87 -13.79 14.97
CA THR A 490 4.18 -13.30 16.16
C THR A 490 4.67 -11.93 16.63
N MET A 491 5.53 -11.24 15.85
CA MET A 491 6.08 -9.93 16.19
C MET A 491 6.85 -9.91 17.51
N SER A 492 7.47 -11.02 17.91
CA SER A 492 8.15 -11.21 19.20
C SER A 492 9.66 -11.47 19.06
N SER A 493 10.29 -10.96 18.01
CA SER A 493 11.72 -11.17 17.73
C SER A 493 12.66 -10.61 18.81
N GLY A 494 12.21 -9.61 19.55
CA GLY A 494 13.02 -8.88 20.53
C GLY A 494 14.00 -7.87 19.92
N LEU A 495 13.96 -7.65 18.60
CA LEU A 495 14.73 -6.61 17.93
C LEU A 495 14.15 -5.21 18.22
N ALA A 496 14.99 -4.19 18.24
CA ALA A 496 14.59 -2.80 18.40
C ALA A 496 13.92 -2.26 17.11
N CYS A 497 12.68 -2.70 16.85
CA CYS A 497 11.93 -2.37 15.63
C CYS A 497 10.44 -2.11 15.87
N ASP A 498 10.07 -1.58 17.03
CA ASP A 498 8.67 -1.23 17.31
C ASP A 498 8.27 -0.02 16.44
N ASP A 499 7.38 -0.24 15.47
CA ASP A 499 6.82 0.82 14.61
C ASP A 499 5.99 1.85 15.41
N GLY A 500 5.58 1.51 16.63
CA GLY A 500 4.93 2.43 17.56
C GLY A 500 5.89 3.37 18.31
N ASP A 501 7.20 3.11 18.25
CA ASP A 501 8.24 3.91 18.90
C ASP A 501 9.10 4.62 17.84
N SER A 502 8.93 5.94 17.71
CA SER A 502 9.67 6.75 16.74
C SER A 502 11.17 6.80 17.00
N ASP A 503 11.63 6.48 18.22
CA ASP A 503 13.05 6.43 18.58
C ASP A 503 13.66 5.05 18.32
N SER A 504 12.83 4.03 18.02
CA SER A 504 13.30 2.69 17.72
C SER A 504 14.11 2.71 16.41
N PRO A 505 15.38 2.28 16.38
CA PRO A 505 16.19 2.37 15.16
C PRO A 505 15.59 1.54 14.02
N GLY A 506 14.85 0.48 14.32
CA GLY A 506 14.21 -0.38 13.33
C GLY A 506 12.76 -0.07 13.02
N ASN A 507 12.20 1.04 13.51
CA ASN A 507 10.83 1.42 13.13
C ASN A 507 10.71 1.58 11.60
N GLU A 508 9.51 1.36 11.07
CA GLU A 508 9.23 1.37 9.64
C GLU A 508 9.78 2.62 8.92
N ASP A 509 9.54 3.82 9.47
CA ASP A 509 9.98 5.07 8.87
C ASP A 509 11.51 5.20 8.88
N ALA A 510 12.17 4.81 9.98
CA ALA A 510 13.63 4.84 10.08
C ALA A 510 14.26 3.89 9.05
N MET A 511 13.73 2.68 8.91
CA MET A 511 14.19 1.70 7.92
C MET A 511 13.97 2.16 6.48
N GLN A 512 12.81 2.77 6.19
CA GLN A 512 12.45 3.19 4.83
C GLN A 512 13.16 4.48 4.39
N ASN A 513 13.49 5.39 5.32
CA ASN A 513 14.13 6.67 4.99
C ASN A 513 15.67 6.62 4.96
N GLN A 514 16.28 5.63 5.61
CA GLN A 514 17.74 5.48 5.59
C GLN A 514 18.25 4.92 4.25
N THR A 515 19.48 5.26 3.89
CA THR A 515 20.11 4.82 2.63
C THR A 515 21.41 4.06 2.84
N GLU A 516 21.94 4.01 4.06
CA GLU A 516 23.20 3.34 4.38
C GLU A 516 23.15 1.82 4.15
N GLN A 517 21.98 1.20 4.36
CA GLN A 517 21.75 -0.23 4.15
C GLN A 517 20.51 -0.47 3.28
N PRO A 518 20.67 -0.64 1.95
CA PRO A 518 19.55 -0.85 1.04
C PRO A 518 18.91 -2.25 1.16
N ASP A 519 19.62 -3.21 1.77
CA ASP A 519 19.12 -4.55 2.09
C ASP A 519 18.40 -4.52 3.44
N TRP A 520 17.09 -4.31 3.40
CA TRP A 520 16.28 -4.16 4.62
C TRP A 520 16.19 -5.43 5.47
N ALA A 521 16.43 -6.62 4.90
CA ALA A 521 16.56 -7.84 5.69
C ALA A 521 17.84 -7.80 6.52
N ARG A 522 18.96 -7.43 5.90
CA ARG A 522 20.22 -7.22 6.61
C ARG A 522 20.14 -6.09 7.64
N TYR A 523 19.51 -4.97 7.27
CA TYR A 523 19.26 -3.86 8.20
C TYR A 523 18.56 -4.34 9.46
N THR A 524 17.47 -5.10 9.30
CA THR A 524 16.68 -5.64 10.41
C THR A 524 17.51 -6.60 11.29
N LEU A 525 18.34 -7.45 10.68
CA LEU A 525 19.22 -8.37 11.42
C LEU A 525 20.32 -7.65 12.22
N ASP A 526 20.78 -6.51 11.72
CA ASP A 526 21.82 -5.70 12.34
C ASP A 526 21.29 -4.87 13.53
N LEU A 527 19.96 -4.71 13.68
CA LEU A 527 19.33 -3.99 14.80
C LEU A 527 19.70 -4.58 16.18
N PRO A 528 19.76 -3.75 17.23
CA PRO A 528 20.07 -4.22 18.57
C PRO A 528 18.93 -5.04 19.17
N MET A 529 19.26 -5.94 20.10
CA MET A 529 18.28 -6.73 20.85
C MET A 529 17.80 -5.99 22.11
N VAL A 530 16.51 -5.67 22.18
CA VAL A 530 15.88 -5.04 23.36
C VAL A 530 15.26 -6.06 24.32
N HIS A 531 14.80 -7.20 23.81
CA HIS A 531 14.21 -8.30 24.61
C HIS A 531 14.79 -9.65 24.19
N ALA A 532 14.53 -10.72 24.95
CA ALA A 532 14.75 -12.06 24.42
C ALA A 532 13.67 -12.43 23.37
N PRO A 533 13.98 -13.25 22.35
CA PRO A 533 12.98 -13.75 21.42
C PRO A 533 11.84 -14.47 22.17
N GLY A 534 10.59 -14.17 21.78
CA GLY A 534 9.37 -14.70 22.40
C GLY A 534 8.94 -14.00 23.69
N GLU A 535 9.75 -13.11 24.26
CA GLU A 535 9.46 -12.47 25.56
C GLU A 535 8.43 -11.33 25.45
N HIS A 536 8.57 -10.49 24.41
CA HIS A 536 7.75 -9.30 24.22
C HIS A 536 7.38 -9.15 22.75
N ALA A 537 6.09 -8.95 22.47
CA ALA A 537 5.60 -8.66 21.13
C ALA A 537 5.58 -7.14 20.88
N ALA A 538 6.25 -6.70 19.82
CA ALA A 538 6.30 -5.32 19.35
C ALA A 538 6.07 -5.29 17.83
N TYR A 539 5.12 -4.48 17.37
CA TYR A 539 4.70 -4.48 15.97
C TYR A 539 5.84 -3.97 15.08
N CYS A 540 6.36 -4.81 14.19
CA CYS A 540 7.65 -4.59 13.53
C CYS A 540 7.59 -4.91 12.03
N SER A 541 7.57 -3.88 11.20
CA SER A 541 7.54 -4.01 9.73
C SER A 541 8.81 -4.65 9.17
N GLY A 542 9.97 -4.35 9.77
CA GLY A 542 11.24 -5.02 9.44
C GLY A 542 11.19 -6.54 9.68
N GLY A 543 10.52 -6.98 10.74
CA GLY A 543 10.38 -8.39 11.11
C GLY A 543 9.51 -9.17 10.12
N ALA A 544 8.39 -8.60 9.69
CA ALA A 544 7.57 -9.18 8.63
C ALA A 544 8.32 -9.23 7.29
N ASN A 545 9.06 -8.18 6.93
CA ASN A 545 9.93 -8.19 5.75
C ASN A 545 11.02 -9.27 5.84
N LEU A 546 11.63 -9.45 7.01
CA LEU A 546 12.62 -10.49 7.25
C LEU A 546 12.03 -11.90 7.11
N ALA A 547 10.78 -12.13 7.52
CA ALA A 547 10.09 -13.41 7.32
C ALA A 547 9.93 -13.72 5.81
N GLY A 548 9.57 -12.73 5.01
CA GLY A 548 9.56 -12.85 3.54
C GLY A 548 10.93 -13.19 2.97
N ALA A 549 11.99 -12.51 3.43
CA ALA A 549 13.36 -12.81 3.02
C ALA A 549 13.83 -14.23 3.41
N VAL A 550 13.36 -14.76 4.55
CA VAL A 550 13.59 -16.15 4.95
C VAL A 550 12.91 -17.12 4.00
N ALA A 551 11.66 -16.85 3.60
CA ALA A 551 10.97 -17.65 2.59
C ALA A 551 11.74 -17.65 1.26
N SER A 552 12.10 -16.46 0.75
CA SER A 552 12.90 -16.33 -0.47
C SER A 552 14.21 -17.10 -0.39
N ALA A 553 14.94 -16.99 0.72
CA ALA A 553 16.21 -17.69 0.92
C ALA A 553 16.04 -19.22 1.02
N ALA A 554 14.92 -19.70 1.55
CA ALA A 554 14.66 -21.13 1.69
C ALA A 554 14.27 -21.79 0.38
N THR A 555 13.57 -21.07 -0.49
CA THR A 555 13.17 -21.57 -1.81
C THR A 555 14.17 -21.20 -2.90
N GLY A 556 15.11 -20.27 -2.60
CA GLY A 556 15.88 -19.48 -3.56
C GLY A 556 15.03 -18.94 -4.70
N ARG A 557 13.84 -18.46 -4.36
CA ARG A 557 12.99 -17.78 -5.33
C ARG A 557 12.90 -16.33 -4.91
N TRP A 558 12.85 -15.44 -5.88
CA TRP A 558 12.57 -14.04 -5.64
C TRP A 558 11.15 -13.89 -5.07
N LEU A 559 10.93 -12.99 -4.10
CA LEU A 559 9.64 -12.94 -3.39
C LEU A 559 8.44 -12.68 -4.32
N PRO A 560 8.52 -11.82 -5.36
CA PRO A 560 7.46 -11.67 -6.35
C PRO A 560 7.17 -12.92 -7.18
N ASP A 561 8.17 -13.76 -7.46
CA ASP A 561 7.96 -15.06 -8.12
C ASP A 561 7.31 -16.05 -7.18
N LEU A 562 7.78 -16.10 -5.92
CA LEU A 562 7.16 -16.93 -4.89
C LEU A 562 5.68 -16.56 -4.73
N TYR A 563 5.35 -15.27 -4.65
CA TYR A 563 3.96 -14.82 -4.58
C TYR A 563 3.14 -15.22 -5.81
N ARG A 564 3.73 -15.08 -7.01
CA ARG A 564 3.06 -15.47 -8.26
C ARG A 564 2.71 -16.95 -8.27
N GLU A 565 3.71 -17.80 -8.02
CA GLU A 565 3.63 -19.26 -8.17
C GLU A 565 2.86 -19.94 -7.02
N GLU A 566 3.03 -19.45 -5.79
CA GLU A 566 2.43 -20.08 -4.60
C GLU A 566 1.03 -19.56 -4.29
N LEU A 567 0.72 -18.32 -4.66
CA LEU A 567 -0.56 -17.69 -4.33
C LEU A 567 -1.33 -17.23 -5.57
N ALA A 568 -0.75 -16.37 -6.40
CA ALA A 568 -1.49 -15.74 -7.49
C ALA A 568 -2.06 -16.76 -8.47
N GLU A 569 -1.23 -17.69 -8.95
CA GLU A 569 -1.65 -18.72 -9.89
C GLU A 569 -2.54 -19.78 -9.23
N ARG A 570 -2.21 -20.20 -8.00
CA ARG A 570 -2.97 -21.25 -7.29
C ARG A 570 -4.38 -20.80 -6.89
N LEU A 571 -4.56 -19.53 -6.55
CA LEU A 571 -5.85 -18.95 -6.16
C LEU A 571 -6.58 -18.27 -7.34
N GLY A 572 -5.95 -18.17 -8.51
CA GLY A 572 -6.50 -17.43 -9.65
C GLY A 572 -6.63 -15.93 -9.39
N LEU A 573 -5.63 -15.34 -8.71
CA LEU A 573 -5.59 -13.90 -8.47
C LEU A 573 -5.29 -13.15 -9.77
N GLY A 574 -5.91 -12.00 -9.94
CA GLY A 574 -5.74 -11.15 -11.11
C GLY A 574 -4.51 -10.25 -11.03
N ARG A 575 -4.74 -8.95 -11.23
CA ARG A 575 -3.69 -7.94 -11.23
C ARG A 575 -3.22 -7.64 -9.81
N TYR A 576 -1.90 -7.55 -9.64
CA TYR A 576 -1.29 -7.04 -8.42
C TYR A 576 -0.03 -6.23 -8.71
N ALA A 577 0.43 -5.47 -7.72
CA ALA A 577 1.72 -4.79 -7.77
C ALA A 577 2.43 -4.93 -6.43
N MET A 578 3.58 -5.61 -6.41
CA MET A 578 4.40 -5.78 -5.22
C MET A 578 5.49 -4.72 -5.21
N ASN A 579 5.57 -3.91 -4.16
CA ASN A 579 6.66 -2.96 -4.01
C ASN A 579 7.98 -3.67 -3.70
N LEU A 580 9.08 -3.10 -4.19
CA LEU A 580 10.41 -3.62 -4.03
C LEU A 580 11.21 -2.76 -3.05
N THR A 581 12.03 -3.43 -2.26
CA THR A 581 13.07 -2.80 -1.44
C THR A 581 14.10 -2.06 -2.33
N PRO A 582 14.91 -1.15 -1.75
CA PRO A 582 16.01 -0.52 -2.48
C PRO A 582 16.99 -1.54 -3.10
N ALA A 583 17.21 -2.68 -2.43
CA ALA A 583 18.01 -3.79 -2.96
C ALA A 583 17.36 -4.59 -4.11
N GLY A 584 16.08 -4.35 -4.43
CA GLY A 584 15.35 -5.02 -5.51
C GLY A 584 14.65 -6.32 -5.11
N GLU A 585 14.71 -6.71 -3.84
CA GLU A 585 13.89 -7.80 -3.29
C GLU A 585 12.44 -7.33 -3.07
N GLY A 586 11.46 -8.23 -3.14
CA GLY A 586 10.07 -7.91 -2.76
C GLY A 586 9.96 -7.53 -1.28
N TYR A 587 9.06 -6.60 -0.96
CA TYR A 587 8.88 -6.13 0.41
C TYR A 587 7.76 -6.90 1.12
N GLY A 588 8.10 -7.65 2.16
CA GLY A 588 7.14 -8.40 2.98
C GLY A 588 6.47 -7.59 4.10
N GLY A 589 6.85 -6.32 4.26
CA GLY A 589 6.39 -5.46 5.37
C GLY A 589 5.10 -4.69 5.12
N GLY A 590 4.59 -4.60 3.88
CA GLY A 590 3.42 -3.79 3.57
C GLY A 590 3.30 -3.48 2.07
N GLY A 591 2.26 -2.75 1.66
CA GLY A 591 2.25 -2.05 0.36
C GLY A 591 1.89 -2.87 -0.88
N LEU A 592 1.63 -4.18 -0.73
CA LEU A 592 1.13 -5.00 -1.84
C LEU A 592 -0.22 -4.45 -2.31
N ARG A 593 -0.36 -4.27 -3.62
CA ARG A 593 -1.59 -3.79 -4.24
C ARG A 593 -2.35 -4.93 -4.89
N LEU A 594 -3.65 -5.06 -4.60
CA LEU A 594 -4.52 -6.09 -5.18
C LEU A 594 -5.98 -5.63 -5.25
N THR A 595 -6.81 -6.37 -6.00
CA THR A 595 -8.25 -6.09 -6.09
C THR A 595 -8.99 -6.54 -4.85
N GLY A 596 -10.20 -6.01 -4.63
CA GLY A 596 -11.02 -6.41 -3.47
C GLY A 596 -11.41 -7.88 -3.50
N ARG A 597 -11.71 -8.41 -4.69
CA ARG A 597 -11.98 -9.84 -4.87
C ARG A 597 -10.74 -10.68 -4.59
N ASP A 598 -9.57 -10.32 -5.12
CA ASP A 598 -8.35 -11.08 -4.82
C ASP A 598 -8.02 -11.09 -3.33
N PHE A 599 -8.35 -10.00 -2.61
CA PHE A 599 -8.13 -9.97 -1.17
C PHE A 599 -9.09 -10.90 -0.43
N LEU A 600 -10.36 -10.94 -0.85
CA LEU A 600 -11.30 -11.92 -0.32
C LEU A 600 -10.83 -13.35 -0.59
N ARG A 601 -10.21 -13.68 -1.74
CA ARG A 601 -9.77 -15.07 -2.06
C ARG A 601 -8.76 -15.55 -1.02
N ILE A 602 -7.84 -14.67 -0.62
CA ILE A 602 -6.88 -14.94 0.45
C ILE A 602 -7.61 -15.21 1.77
N GLY A 603 -8.61 -14.40 2.14
CA GLY A 603 -9.41 -14.67 3.35
C GLY A 603 -10.20 -15.98 3.26
N GLN A 604 -10.72 -16.31 2.08
CA GLN A 604 -11.49 -17.52 1.83
C GLN A 604 -10.64 -18.78 1.95
N LEU A 605 -9.36 -18.72 1.53
CA LEU A 605 -8.38 -19.77 1.79
C LEU A 605 -8.26 -20.08 3.28
N LEU A 606 -8.24 -19.05 4.14
CA LEU A 606 -8.18 -19.24 5.60
C LEU A 606 -9.48 -19.81 6.16
N LEU A 607 -10.64 -19.38 5.65
CA LEU A 607 -11.93 -19.97 6.03
C LEU A 607 -12.09 -21.43 5.57
N GLN A 608 -11.29 -21.87 4.60
CA GLN A 608 -11.28 -23.24 4.07
C GLN A 608 -10.11 -24.06 4.64
N ASP A 609 -9.60 -23.70 5.81
CA ASP A 609 -8.51 -24.40 6.51
C ASP A 609 -7.27 -24.60 5.61
N GLY A 610 -6.98 -23.62 4.74
CA GLY A 610 -5.81 -23.65 3.87
C GLY A 610 -5.99 -24.47 2.59
N ARG A 611 -7.22 -24.90 2.29
CA ARG A 611 -7.55 -25.63 1.06
C ARG A 611 -8.12 -24.68 0.02
N TRP A 612 -7.74 -24.92 -1.23
CA TRP A 612 -8.34 -24.26 -2.39
C TRP A 612 -8.50 -25.30 -3.49
N ASP A 613 -9.72 -25.44 -4.00
CA ASP A 613 -10.12 -26.55 -4.87
C ASP A 613 -9.72 -27.92 -4.28
N ASP A 614 -8.90 -28.70 -5.00
CA ASP A 614 -8.40 -30.00 -4.58
C ASP A 614 -7.04 -29.95 -3.86
N ARG A 615 -6.47 -28.76 -3.68
CA ARG A 615 -5.11 -28.56 -3.16
C ARG A 615 -5.11 -28.04 -1.73
N THR A 616 -4.12 -28.48 -0.97
CA THR A 616 -3.76 -27.87 0.32
C THR A 616 -2.64 -26.87 0.06
N ILE A 617 -2.93 -25.58 0.18
CA ILE A 617 -1.96 -24.49 0.05
C ILE A 617 -1.35 -24.17 1.42
N LEU A 618 -2.14 -24.24 2.50
CA LEU A 618 -1.65 -24.10 3.87
C LEU A 618 -2.05 -25.32 4.69
N ASP A 619 -1.18 -25.75 5.60
CA ASP A 619 -1.56 -26.75 6.58
C ASP A 619 -2.66 -26.19 7.52
N ALA A 620 -3.67 -27.00 7.83
CA ALA A 620 -4.81 -26.58 8.65
C ALA A 620 -4.39 -26.12 10.06
N SER A 621 -3.35 -26.73 10.65
CA SER A 621 -2.82 -26.29 11.95
C SER A 621 -2.13 -24.93 11.84
N PHE A 622 -1.40 -24.68 10.76
CA PHE A 622 -0.82 -23.36 10.48
C PHE A 622 -1.91 -22.29 10.36
N VAL A 623 -3.02 -22.59 9.67
CA VAL A 623 -4.17 -21.66 9.56
C VAL A 623 -4.78 -21.39 10.93
N SER A 624 -5.11 -22.44 11.69
CA SER A 624 -5.71 -22.30 13.03
C SER A 624 -4.83 -21.49 13.97
N GLU A 625 -3.51 -21.68 13.96
CA GLU A 625 -2.57 -20.91 14.77
C GLU A 625 -2.42 -19.48 14.26
N SER A 626 -2.42 -19.29 12.94
CA SER A 626 -2.30 -17.96 12.31
C SER A 626 -3.37 -17.00 12.78
N ILE A 627 -4.61 -17.46 12.90
CA ILE A 627 -5.77 -16.63 13.29
C ILE A 627 -6.12 -16.74 14.78
N SER A 628 -5.26 -17.39 15.58
CA SER A 628 -5.42 -17.47 17.03
C SER A 628 -4.70 -16.32 17.75
N PRO A 629 -5.19 -15.87 18.93
CA PRO A 629 -4.55 -14.81 19.71
C PRO A 629 -3.34 -15.36 20.50
N LEU A 630 -2.28 -15.75 19.79
CA LEU A 630 -1.06 -16.35 20.36
C LEU A 630 -0.29 -15.38 21.26
N VAL A 631 -0.26 -14.10 20.89
CA VAL A 631 0.33 -13.01 21.68
C VAL A 631 -0.65 -11.85 21.80
N ARG A 632 -0.32 -10.87 22.63
CA ARG A 632 -1.01 -9.58 22.67
C ARG A 632 -0.10 -8.48 22.13
N LEU A 633 -0.58 -7.79 21.10
CA LEU A 633 0.00 -6.54 20.63
C LEU A 633 -0.90 -5.41 21.09
N ARG A 634 -0.39 -4.61 22.03
CA ARG A 634 -1.20 -3.66 22.79
C ARG A 634 -2.34 -4.42 23.48
N ASP A 635 -3.58 -4.03 23.26
CA ASP A 635 -4.77 -4.66 23.85
C ASP A 635 -5.50 -5.64 22.93
N GLN A 636 -4.92 -5.99 21.76
CA GLN A 636 -5.53 -6.90 20.79
C GLN A 636 -4.73 -8.19 20.66
N GLY A 637 -5.43 -9.32 20.48
CA GLY A 637 -4.79 -10.60 20.21
C GLY A 637 -4.20 -10.65 18.80
N TYR A 638 -3.08 -11.34 18.65
CA TYR A 638 -2.34 -11.45 17.40
C TYR A 638 -1.76 -12.85 17.22
N GLY A 639 -1.83 -13.38 16.00
CA GLY A 639 -1.28 -14.67 15.60
C GLY A 639 -0.12 -14.52 14.63
N TYR A 640 -0.11 -15.29 13.55
CA TYR A 640 0.94 -15.21 12.51
C TYR A 640 0.66 -14.10 11.52
N LEU A 641 1.03 -12.88 11.91
CA LEU A 641 0.77 -11.65 11.17
C LEU A 641 -0.72 -11.32 10.95
N TRP A 642 -1.62 -11.95 11.72
CA TRP A 642 -3.06 -11.68 11.73
C TRP A 642 -3.51 -11.13 13.07
N TRP A 643 -4.37 -10.12 13.02
CA TRP A 643 -5.05 -9.63 14.22
C TRP A 643 -6.27 -10.47 14.52
N THR A 644 -6.68 -10.48 15.79
CA THR A 644 -7.95 -11.08 16.24
C THR A 644 -8.86 -10.00 16.84
N ILE A 645 -10.16 -10.20 16.69
CA ILE A 645 -11.20 -9.31 17.22
C ILE A 645 -12.43 -10.13 17.56
N ASP A 646 -13.09 -9.85 18.68
CA ASP A 646 -14.35 -10.50 19.02
C ASP A 646 -15.51 -9.56 18.67
N TYR A 647 -16.56 -10.10 18.03
CA TYR A 647 -17.77 -9.38 17.65
C TYR A 647 -18.96 -9.87 18.47
N PRO A 648 -19.90 -8.98 18.84
CA PRO A 648 -21.18 -9.41 19.42
C PRO A 648 -21.95 -10.23 18.39
N ASP A 649 -22.58 -11.30 18.86
CA ASP A 649 -23.49 -12.17 18.10
C ASP A 649 -24.58 -12.70 19.04
N ARG A 650 -25.66 -13.31 18.50
CA ARG A 650 -26.85 -13.81 19.23
C ARG A 650 -26.54 -14.45 20.59
N GLY A 651 -26.62 -13.67 21.67
CA GLY A 651 -26.44 -14.15 23.05
C GLY A 651 -24.99 -14.41 23.47
N GLY A 652 -24.00 -13.96 22.70
CA GLY A 652 -22.58 -14.18 22.97
C GLY A 652 -21.64 -13.34 22.10
N THR A 653 -20.49 -13.92 21.76
CA THR A 653 -19.48 -13.30 20.90
C THR A 653 -18.91 -14.34 19.93
N VAL A 654 -18.67 -13.93 18.69
CA VAL A 654 -17.94 -14.71 17.68
C VAL A 654 -16.55 -14.12 17.46
N ARG A 655 -15.57 -14.96 17.16
CA ARG A 655 -14.20 -14.51 16.94
C ARG A 655 -13.94 -14.25 15.47
N GLY A 656 -13.56 -13.03 15.16
CA GLY A 656 -12.99 -12.66 13.88
C GLY A 656 -11.46 -12.63 13.90
N PHE A 657 -10.89 -12.77 12.70
CA PHE A 657 -9.52 -12.39 12.40
C PHE A 657 -9.52 -11.28 11.36
N TYR A 658 -8.44 -10.51 11.29
CA TYR A 658 -8.30 -9.52 10.23
C TYR A 658 -6.86 -9.18 9.86
N ALA A 659 -6.67 -8.83 8.60
CA ALA A 659 -5.52 -8.08 8.10
C ALA A 659 -5.90 -6.60 8.09
N GLY A 660 -5.04 -5.73 8.63
CA GLY A 660 -5.36 -4.31 8.81
C GLY A 660 -4.25 -3.39 8.33
N GLY A 661 -4.61 -2.40 7.50
CA GLY A 661 -3.72 -1.41 6.91
C GLY A 661 -4.20 0.01 7.19
N ASN A 662 -3.23 0.93 7.30
CA ASN A 662 -3.51 2.37 7.43
C ASN A 662 -4.39 2.86 6.27
N GLY A 663 -5.32 3.78 6.53
CA GLY A 663 -6.29 4.23 5.53
C GLY A 663 -7.64 3.51 5.53
N GLY A 664 -7.73 2.37 6.24
CA GLY A 664 -8.97 1.58 6.32
C GLY A 664 -8.95 0.35 5.41
N GLN A 665 -7.75 -0.19 5.13
CA GLN A 665 -7.58 -1.39 4.32
C GLN A 665 -7.79 -2.60 5.23
N TYR A 666 -8.89 -3.31 5.02
CA TYR A 666 -9.27 -4.43 5.86
C TYR A 666 -9.67 -5.63 5.02
N LEU A 667 -9.18 -6.80 5.43
CA LEU A 667 -9.78 -8.10 5.17
C LEU A 667 -10.14 -8.66 6.54
N ILE A 668 -11.42 -8.92 6.78
CA ILE A 668 -11.95 -9.42 8.04
C ILE A 668 -12.63 -10.74 7.74
N GLY A 669 -12.33 -11.78 8.52
CA GLY A 669 -13.01 -13.07 8.45
C GLY A 669 -13.59 -13.46 9.79
N ILE A 670 -14.77 -14.06 9.79
CA ILE A 670 -15.45 -14.59 10.99
C ILE A 670 -15.82 -16.05 10.69
N PRO A 671 -14.98 -17.02 11.06
CA PRO A 671 -15.17 -18.43 10.70
C PRO A 671 -16.52 -19.00 11.12
N GLU A 672 -17.00 -18.70 12.33
CA GLU A 672 -18.26 -19.23 12.84
C GLU A 672 -19.48 -18.74 12.05
N LEU A 673 -19.35 -17.60 11.34
CA LEU A 673 -20.39 -17.04 10.48
C LEU A 673 -20.16 -17.32 8.99
N ASP A 674 -19.03 -17.97 8.65
CA ASP A 674 -18.54 -18.20 7.29
C ASP A 674 -18.62 -16.91 6.45
N LEU A 675 -18.06 -15.84 7.04
CA LEU A 675 -18.21 -14.46 6.58
C LEU A 675 -16.84 -13.83 6.33
N LEU A 676 -16.72 -13.14 5.20
CA LEU A 676 -15.59 -12.27 4.86
C LEU A 676 -16.08 -10.87 4.51
N VAL A 677 -15.33 -9.87 4.94
CA VAL A 677 -15.56 -8.46 4.62
C VAL A 677 -14.25 -7.85 4.17
N VAL A 678 -14.26 -7.21 3.00
CA VAL A 678 -13.17 -6.35 2.53
C VAL A 678 -13.64 -4.90 2.53
N SER A 679 -12.79 -4.03 3.06
CA SER A 679 -12.94 -2.58 2.97
C SER A 679 -11.63 -1.98 2.48
N PHE A 680 -11.71 -1.04 1.55
CA PHE A 680 -10.60 -0.14 1.21
C PHE A 680 -11.01 1.30 1.45
N GLY A 681 -10.06 2.17 1.78
CA GLY A 681 -10.36 3.58 2.04
C GLY A 681 -9.17 4.53 1.97
N GLY A 682 -9.45 5.82 2.14
CA GLY A 682 -8.50 6.94 2.03
C GLY A 682 -8.16 7.65 3.35
N ASN A 683 -8.64 7.16 4.50
CA ASN A 683 -8.47 7.82 5.79
C ASN A 683 -7.12 7.54 6.47
N TYR A 684 -6.00 7.80 5.79
CA TYR A 684 -4.65 7.53 6.32
C TYR A 684 -4.34 8.38 7.54
N ASN A 685 -3.83 7.74 8.60
CA ASN A 685 -3.47 8.36 9.90
C ASN A 685 -4.66 9.01 10.62
N GLN A 686 -5.85 8.42 10.51
CA GLN A 686 -7.09 8.96 11.09
C GLN A 686 -7.86 7.90 11.88
N ALA A 687 -8.43 8.26 13.03
CA ALA A 687 -9.21 7.32 13.84
C ALA A 687 -10.43 6.74 13.09
N VAL A 688 -11.02 7.53 12.18
CA VAL A 688 -12.18 7.13 11.37
C VAL A 688 -11.90 5.91 10.48
N LEU A 689 -10.62 5.63 10.17
CA LEU A 689 -10.22 4.47 9.37
C LEU A 689 -10.73 3.15 9.96
N HIS A 690 -10.97 3.10 11.28
CA HIS A 690 -11.44 1.90 11.97
C HIS A 690 -12.95 1.65 11.87
N ARG A 691 -13.75 2.57 11.29
CA ARG A 691 -15.21 2.42 11.19
C ARG A 691 -15.67 1.12 10.53
N PRO A 692 -15.09 0.64 9.41
CA PRO A 692 -15.50 -0.64 8.84
C PRO A 692 -15.42 -1.78 9.85
N LYS A 693 -14.30 -1.90 10.55
CA LYS A 693 -14.05 -2.96 11.52
C LYS A 693 -14.88 -2.80 12.81
N LEU A 694 -15.00 -1.59 13.35
CA LEU A 694 -15.57 -1.35 14.68
C LEU A 694 -17.06 -0.96 14.69
N GLU A 695 -17.59 -0.47 13.56
CA GLU A 695 -18.97 0.01 13.45
C GLU A 695 -19.75 -0.77 12.41
N TYR A 696 -19.25 -0.85 11.16
CA TYR A 696 -20.02 -1.44 10.04
C TYR A 696 -20.22 -2.94 10.20
N VAL A 697 -19.15 -3.67 10.50
CA VAL A 697 -19.21 -5.13 10.71
C VAL A 697 -20.19 -5.50 11.82
N PRO A 698 -20.06 -5.02 13.08
CA PRO A 698 -20.96 -5.46 14.15
C PRO A 698 -22.37 -4.89 14.02
N SER A 699 -22.53 -3.62 13.62
CA SER A 699 -23.84 -2.95 13.69
C SER A 699 -24.74 -3.23 12.49
N TYR A 700 -24.16 -3.63 11.35
CA TYR A 700 -24.90 -3.84 10.11
C TYR A 700 -24.65 -5.21 9.50
N ILE A 701 -23.39 -5.63 9.31
CA ILE A 701 -23.10 -6.87 8.55
C ILE A 701 -23.44 -8.13 9.37
N VAL A 702 -22.91 -8.23 10.59
CA VAL A 702 -23.27 -9.32 11.53
C VAL A 702 -24.75 -9.21 11.88
N ARG A 703 -25.25 -7.99 12.13
CA ARG A 703 -26.66 -7.73 12.41
C ARG A 703 -27.59 -8.22 11.29
N ALA A 704 -27.20 -8.06 10.02
CA ALA A 704 -27.98 -8.55 8.88
C ALA A 704 -28.11 -10.08 8.89
N ILE A 705 -27.07 -10.81 9.30
CA ILE A 705 -27.13 -12.28 9.49
C ILE A 705 -28.07 -12.63 10.64
N GLU A 706 -27.97 -11.91 11.77
CA GLU A 706 -28.86 -12.15 12.92
C GLU A 706 -30.33 -11.94 12.57
N LEU A 707 -30.64 -10.95 11.73
CA LEU A 707 -32.02 -10.65 11.32
C LEU A 707 -32.51 -11.62 10.23
N GLY A 708 -31.69 -11.89 9.21
CA GLY A 708 -32.06 -12.79 8.12
C GLY A 708 -32.36 -14.21 8.60
N ALA A 709 -31.55 -14.74 9.52
CA ALA A 709 -31.80 -16.07 10.11
C ALA A 709 -32.96 -16.13 11.12
N SER A 710 -33.70 -15.04 11.36
CA SER A 710 -34.89 -15.01 12.23
C SER A 710 -36.22 -14.92 11.47
N GLY A 711 -36.16 -14.71 10.15
CA GLY A 711 -37.34 -14.72 9.28
C GLY A 711 -37.95 -16.12 9.06
N ASP A 712 -37.17 -17.19 9.27
CA ASP A 712 -37.59 -18.59 9.01
C ASP A 712 -38.23 -19.29 10.23
N ASP A 713 -38.20 -18.67 11.41
CA ASP A 713 -38.72 -19.25 12.66
C ASP A 713 -40.20 -18.91 12.93
N SER A 714 -40.86 -18.20 12.02
CA SER A 714 -42.29 -17.87 12.11
C SER A 714 -43.22 -18.86 11.39
N ASP A 715 -42.65 -19.83 10.66
CA ASP A 715 -43.37 -20.83 9.86
C ASP A 715 -43.03 -22.30 10.24
N ARG A 716 -42.41 -22.54 11.42
CA ARG A 716 -42.16 -23.88 11.97
C ARG A 716 -43.02 -24.24 13.17
#